data_AF-A0A9X2N8R1-F1
#
_entry.id   AF-A0A9X2N8R1-F1
#
_cell.length_a   1.000
_cell.length_b   1.000
_cell.length_c   1.000
_cell.angle_alpha   90.00
_cell.angle_beta   90.00
_cell.angle_gamma   90.00
#
_symmetry.space_group_name_H-M   'P 1'
#
loop_
_entity.id
_entity.type
_entity.pdbx_description
1 polymer ?
#
loop_
_entity_poly.entity_id
_entity_poly.type
_entity_poly.pdbx_seq_one_letter_code
_entity_poly.pdbx_strand_id
1 'polypeptide(L)'
;MTTGELVRWLTEKGISLKVTGDRLVVRSQPGTLTDEIRDVLRQRKAELLDELASPAGQDAPLSFGQQQLWLLDQLPGGGVAYNVTAVLHVTGALDAAALERAFTELVRRNEVLRTCFTEHEGAPVQRVIEDFAVPVPVVGARDVREVATESALGRFDLTRDVLVRLTLVRHDEDEHDLVVTMHHIAGDALSMGLLFGELAQLYSAFAAGEPSPLPEPGVQYRDFARWQQDRYARTDPAELEFWREHLRGAPVEIDLPADRPRPAERSFAGGTIRFTLPPEVAAGLKQLAGRYGATLFMGLLAVLKTVLARHGGQRDVVVGIPMANRQHRNFRDAIGFFVNTLAIRTDVTGDPSFEEFLRRVRDAALAAFAHGEVPFEHVVRAVQGSGSPGRLPVYQVMFGLQTGEPGRIDLPGCKVEELPFDPPTAKHDLTMLIDEVPGGLAVRLEYNGDIFEPATARRLAVHFAELCTAIVADPGRPLSRLPMADAVERADLALFRGAQRLDITDAHGAPVAVGEPGDLVVVDEHGSRPLGRRARWRADGRLDLLDPVEGGEYDVHGVRAQPVHAAPAALGDDVEQIVAQVWSKVLGVDDPAPSDDFFALGGSSMAAMQVNWELRKLLGVEIPMTEVFEHPTVSGLAALVRTASGGDGGSGWHRAELPAGGPGHLWNVAALGAEDVWAAGQTDAGSVVLHWDGRSWTAVDHPDLRRVVGIAAPAADDVWLSGRTGLLHWDGSRWSRAAGFDCASVIATGGVVRTLLRPSTPDEPLAVASWDGTDWQRRALPVALPAETLHGCLSAAGPDEFWVSTMRSLGDGSTESVVLRWAGGWSTVDVPADAEVIRVAALADDDVWVLGARSSASLAWHWDGREWTDTTEGSGLRGRLNSIVRAGDAWYAAGGGDGDPGRLLRWTAGRWSELAAPRSLLLGDLVRLPGTGEFVAGGAADDGMAVFRGCLP
;
A
#
# COMPACT_ATOMS: atom_id res chain seq x y z
N MET A 1 1.19 39.64 -15.72
CA MET A 1 0.85 38.49 -14.86
C MET A 1 -0.21 38.94 -13.87
N THR A 2 -1.38 38.32 -13.87
CA THR A 2 -2.48 38.58 -12.93
C THR A 2 -2.11 38.13 -11.50
N THR A 3 -2.99 38.30 -10.52
CA THR A 3 -2.74 37.84 -9.13
C THR A 3 -2.73 36.32 -9.05
N GLY A 4 -3.76 35.64 -9.57
CA GLY A 4 -3.79 34.17 -9.65
C GLY A 4 -2.65 33.56 -10.49
N GLU A 5 -2.24 34.20 -11.60
CA GLU A 5 -1.06 33.75 -12.35
C GLU A 5 0.24 33.88 -11.53
N LEU A 6 0.38 34.93 -10.70
CA LEU A 6 1.53 35.09 -9.80
C LEU A 6 1.53 34.01 -8.72
N VAL A 7 0.39 33.73 -8.09
CA VAL A 7 0.27 32.64 -7.10
C VAL A 7 0.66 31.30 -7.73
N ARG A 8 0.23 31.04 -8.97
CA ARG A 8 0.57 29.82 -9.72
C ARG A 8 2.06 29.72 -10.04
N TRP A 9 2.65 30.78 -10.60
CA TRP A 9 4.09 30.84 -10.90
C TRP A 9 4.96 30.67 -9.66
N LEU A 10 4.56 31.23 -8.51
CA LEU A 10 5.24 31.02 -7.23
C LEU A 10 5.12 29.56 -6.76
N THR A 11 3.95 28.96 -6.90
CA THR A 11 3.70 27.55 -6.54
C THR A 11 4.55 26.60 -7.38
N GLU A 12 4.68 26.85 -8.70
CA GLU A 12 5.58 26.13 -9.61
C GLU A 12 7.06 26.29 -9.24
N LYS A 13 7.43 27.39 -8.56
CA LYS A 13 8.76 27.61 -7.98
C LYS A 13 8.90 27.07 -6.55
N GLY A 14 7.95 26.29 -6.04
CA GLY A 14 8.00 25.75 -4.67
C GLY A 14 7.82 26.81 -3.58
N ILE A 15 7.24 27.97 -3.92
CA ILE A 15 6.94 29.07 -3.01
C ILE A 15 5.44 29.09 -2.76
N SER A 16 5.04 28.65 -1.57
CA SER A 16 3.64 28.67 -1.13
C SER A 16 3.33 29.94 -0.34
N LEU A 17 2.13 30.47 -0.54
CA LEU A 17 1.62 31.64 0.16
C LEU A 17 0.42 31.24 1.03
N LYS A 18 0.39 31.72 2.27
CA LYS A 18 -0.73 31.54 3.20
C LYS A 18 -1.07 32.88 3.87
N VAL A 19 -2.34 33.19 4.03
CA VAL A 19 -2.77 34.34 4.85
C VAL A 19 -2.90 33.92 6.30
N THR A 20 -2.51 34.79 7.23
CA THR A 20 -2.69 34.61 8.68
C THR A 20 -2.94 35.98 9.29
N GLY A 21 -4.21 36.33 9.52
CA GLY A 21 -4.60 37.69 9.85
C GLY A 21 -4.29 38.67 8.70
N ASP A 22 -3.63 39.79 9.00
CA ASP A 22 -3.18 40.81 8.04
C ASP A 22 -1.81 40.49 7.39
N ARG A 23 -1.30 39.27 7.61
CA ARG A 23 0.05 38.84 7.20
C ARG A 23 -0.01 37.79 6.10
N LEU A 24 0.72 38.07 5.03
CA LEU A 24 1.06 37.12 3.99
C LEU A 24 2.30 36.33 4.46
N VAL A 25 2.11 35.07 4.83
CA VAL A 25 3.15 34.13 5.22
C VAL A 25 3.65 33.44 3.96
N VAL A 26 4.96 33.52 3.71
CA VAL A 26 5.63 32.89 2.58
C VAL A 26 6.41 31.69 3.09
N ARG A 27 6.20 30.51 2.51
CA ARG A 27 7.03 29.31 2.76
C ARG A 27 7.69 28.89 1.45
N SER A 28 9.01 28.83 1.46
CA SER A 28 9.85 28.34 0.36
C SER A 28 10.99 27.49 0.91
N GLN A 29 11.68 26.78 0.04
CA GLN A 29 13.00 26.24 0.36
C GLN A 29 14.04 27.39 0.51
N PRO A 30 15.19 27.15 1.16
CA PRO A 30 16.30 28.11 1.20
C PRO A 30 16.79 28.45 -0.20
N GLY A 31 17.10 29.72 -0.46
CA GLY A 31 17.60 30.20 -1.76
C GLY A 31 16.53 30.42 -2.85
N THR A 32 15.34 29.79 -2.74
CA THR A 32 14.28 29.94 -3.76
C THR A 32 13.58 31.30 -3.71
N LEU A 33 13.49 31.91 -2.52
CA LEU A 33 12.93 33.24 -2.32
C LEU A 33 13.98 34.34 -2.56
N THR A 34 14.23 34.64 -3.84
CA THR A 34 15.13 35.73 -4.26
C THR A 34 14.60 37.10 -3.82
N ASP A 35 15.47 38.11 -3.76
CA ASP A 35 15.05 39.48 -3.43
C ASP A 35 14.08 40.06 -4.47
N GLU A 36 14.20 39.70 -5.74
CA GLU A 36 13.25 40.07 -6.80
C GLU A 36 11.85 39.51 -6.52
N ILE A 37 11.75 38.24 -6.13
CA ILE A 37 10.48 37.61 -5.75
C ILE A 37 9.92 38.25 -4.47
N ARG A 38 10.80 38.51 -3.49
CA ARG A 38 10.44 39.18 -2.23
C ARG A 38 9.88 40.58 -2.47
N ASP A 39 10.41 41.33 -3.42
CA ASP A 39 9.92 42.66 -3.77
C ASP A 39 8.64 42.62 -4.61
N VAL A 40 8.46 41.66 -5.51
CA VAL A 40 7.15 41.42 -6.17
C VAL A 40 6.07 41.09 -5.14
N LEU A 41 6.36 40.22 -4.17
CA LEU A 41 5.46 39.86 -3.07
C LEU A 41 5.14 41.04 -2.15
N ARG A 42 6.10 41.95 -1.91
CA ARG A 42 5.88 43.19 -1.15
C ARG A 42 5.01 44.18 -1.91
N GLN A 43 5.31 44.42 -3.19
CA GLN A 43 4.58 45.37 -4.03
C GLN A 43 3.12 44.94 -4.23
N ARG A 44 2.88 43.64 -4.42
CA ARG A 44 1.54 43.07 -4.62
C ARG A 44 0.92 42.49 -3.35
N LYS A 45 1.44 42.83 -2.15
CA LYS A 45 0.97 42.28 -0.87
C LYS A 45 -0.54 42.48 -0.68
N ALA A 46 -1.07 43.65 -1.01
CA ALA A 46 -2.50 43.95 -0.85
C ALA A 46 -3.38 43.08 -1.76
N GLU A 47 -3.03 42.98 -3.05
CA GLU A 47 -3.73 42.14 -4.03
C GLU A 47 -3.63 40.65 -3.67
N LEU A 48 -2.46 40.19 -3.23
CA LEU A 48 -2.25 38.80 -2.80
C LEU A 48 -2.98 38.47 -1.49
N LEU A 49 -3.10 39.43 -0.57
CA LEU A 49 -3.94 39.26 0.62
C LEU A 49 -5.42 39.14 0.23
N ASP A 50 -5.91 39.94 -0.71
CA ASP A 50 -7.31 39.92 -1.17
C ASP A 50 -7.64 38.62 -1.95
N GLU A 51 -6.73 38.17 -2.82
CA GLU A 51 -6.86 36.92 -3.59
C GLU A 51 -6.80 35.66 -2.70
N LEU A 52 -5.85 35.62 -1.75
CA LEU A 52 -5.59 34.44 -0.92
C LEU A 52 -6.41 34.42 0.38
N ALA A 53 -6.87 35.58 0.86
CA ALA A 53 -7.94 35.65 1.86
C ALA A 53 -9.27 35.63 1.12
N SER A 54 -9.63 34.48 0.55
CA SER A 54 -11.05 34.15 0.43
C SER A 54 -11.64 34.20 1.84
N PRO A 55 -12.51 35.18 2.15
CA PRO A 55 -13.13 35.25 3.46
C PRO A 55 -13.95 33.98 3.68
N ALA A 56 -13.87 33.41 4.88
CA ALA A 56 -14.88 32.47 5.32
C ALA A 56 -16.25 33.15 5.19
N GLY A 57 -17.17 32.53 4.44
CA GLY A 57 -18.46 33.11 4.05
C GLY A 57 -18.58 33.70 2.64
N GLN A 58 -17.54 33.67 1.79
CA GLN A 58 -17.73 33.94 0.34
C GLN A 58 -18.25 32.70 -0.41
N ASP A 59 -19.17 32.96 -1.34
CA ASP A 59 -19.72 31.96 -2.25
C ASP A 59 -18.61 31.31 -3.11
N ALA A 60 -18.67 29.98 -3.27
CA ALA A 60 -17.75 29.21 -4.10
C ALA A 60 -18.52 28.36 -5.12
N PRO A 61 -17.99 28.08 -6.32
CA PRO A 61 -18.67 27.20 -7.26
C PRO A 61 -18.76 25.76 -6.73
N LEU A 62 -19.80 25.04 -7.13
CA LEU A 62 -19.89 23.59 -6.89
C LEU A 62 -18.91 22.84 -7.79
N SER A 63 -18.35 21.74 -7.28
CA SER A 63 -17.74 20.70 -8.11
C SER A 63 -18.79 20.07 -9.05
N PHE A 64 -18.38 19.46 -10.16
CA PHE A 64 -19.34 18.89 -11.13
C PHE A 64 -20.23 17.81 -10.50
N GLY A 65 -19.65 16.93 -9.68
CA GLY A 65 -20.40 15.92 -8.93
C GLY A 65 -21.41 16.52 -7.94
N GLN A 66 -21.06 17.63 -7.26
CA GLN A 66 -22.03 18.35 -6.44
C GLN A 66 -23.14 19.00 -7.28
N GLN A 67 -22.83 19.55 -8.46
CA GLN A 67 -23.87 20.09 -9.36
C GLN A 67 -24.86 19.02 -9.77
N GLN A 68 -24.39 17.80 -10.07
CA GLN A 68 -25.26 16.67 -10.38
C GLN A 68 -26.13 16.29 -9.17
N LEU A 69 -25.53 16.15 -7.98
CA LEU A 69 -26.28 15.78 -6.77
C LEU A 69 -27.30 16.86 -6.33
N TRP A 70 -26.97 18.14 -6.46
CA TRP A 70 -27.88 19.25 -6.18
C TRP A 70 -29.05 19.30 -7.17
N LEU A 71 -28.81 19.02 -8.47
CA LEU A 71 -29.87 18.88 -9.46
C LEU A 71 -30.78 17.67 -9.17
N LEU A 72 -30.20 16.55 -8.72
CA LEU A 72 -30.94 15.33 -8.38
C LEU A 72 -31.80 15.51 -7.12
N ASP A 73 -31.35 16.24 -6.10
CA ASP A 73 -32.13 16.55 -4.89
C ASP A 73 -33.39 17.38 -5.20
N GLN A 74 -33.31 18.29 -6.18
CA GLN A 74 -34.45 19.08 -6.65
C GLN A 74 -35.52 18.26 -7.41
N LEU A 75 -35.21 17.02 -7.82
CA LEU A 75 -36.20 16.14 -8.46
C LEU A 75 -37.13 15.49 -7.41
N PRO A 76 -38.40 15.20 -7.78
CA PRO A 76 -39.29 14.38 -6.94
C PRO A 76 -38.58 13.08 -6.50
N GLY A 77 -38.61 12.81 -5.19
CA GLY A 77 -37.99 11.63 -4.58
C GLY A 77 -36.46 11.69 -4.34
N GLY A 78 -35.70 12.58 -4.98
CA GLY A 78 -34.23 12.50 -5.03
C GLY A 78 -33.49 12.55 -3.68
N GLY A 79 -33.86 13.49 -2.81
CA GLY A 79 -33.10 13.86 -1.60
C GLY A 79 -32.93 12.82 -0.48
N VAL A 80 -33.55 11.63 -0.56
CA VAL A 80 -33.32 10.53 0.42
C VAL A 80 -32.39 9.44 -0.12
N ALA A 81 -32.34 9.27 -1.45
CA ALA A 81 -31.56 8.20 -2.08
C ALA A 81 -30.04 8.43 -1.99
N TYR A 82 -29.63 9.66 -1.67
CA TYR A 82 -28.24 10.08 -1.52
C TYR A 82 -27.84 10.28 -0.05
N ASN A 83 -28.55 9.68 0.90
CA ASN A 83 -28.05 9.52 2.26
C ASN A 83 -27.11 8.32 2.33
N VAL A 84 -25.95 8.49 2.96
CA VAL A 84 -24.97 7.44 3.29
C VAL A 84 -25.04 7.22 4.80
N THR A 85 -25.49 6.05 5.23
CA THR A 85 -25.71 5.71 6.65
C THR A 85 -24.82 4.54 7.05
N ALA A 86 -24.12 4.69 8.17
CA ALA A 86 -23.34 3.67 8.85
C ALA A 86 -23.89 3.45 10.27
N VAL A 87 -23.75 2.22 10.77
CA VAL A 87 -24.22 1.82 12.11
C VAL A 87 -23.06 1.18 12.85
N LEU A 88 -22.66 1.75 13.98
CA LEU A 88 -21.56 1.25 14.80
C LEU A 88 -22.09 0.74 16.13
N HIS A 89 -21.88 -0.53 16.42
CA HIS A 89 -22.10 -1.09 17.74
C HIS A 89 -20.93 -0.76 18.66
N VAL A 90 -21.21 -0.30 19.87
CA VAL A 90 -20.22 0.18 20.84
C VAL A 90 -20.47 -0.44 22.21
N THR A 91 -19.52 -1.24 22.67
CA THR A 91 -19.55 -1.86 24.01
C THR A 91 -18.45 -1.29 24.90
N GLY A 92 -18.81 -0.84 26.10
CA GLY A 92 -17.94 -0.20 27.09
C GLY A 92 -18.42 1.19 27.51
N ALA A 93 -17.63 1.82 28.39
CA ALA A 93 -17.95 3.09 29.03
C ALA A 93 -17.79 4.30 28.10
N LEU A 94 -18.80 4.55 27.27
CA LEU A 94 -18.86 5.65 26.31
C LEU A 94 -19.19 6.99 26.98
N ASP A 95 -18.29 7.98 26.90
CA ASP A 95 -18.58 9.35 27.32
C ASP A 95 -19.37 10.10 26.23
N ALA A 96 -20.69 10.11 26.37
CA ALA A 96 -21.60 10.82 25.45
C ALA A 96 -21.30 12.33 25.33
N ALA A 97 -20.77 12.97 26.38
CA ALA A 97 -20.43 14.40 26.35
C ALA A 97 -19.06 14.68 25.70
N ALA A 98 -18.12 13.73 25.76
CA ALA A 98 -16.94 13.76 24.89
C ALA A 98 -17.31 13.50 23.43
N LEU A 99 -18.23 12.57 23.17
CA LEU A 99 -18.71 12.26 21.81
C LEU A 99 -19.41 13.45 21.14
N GLU A 100 -20.33 14.14 21.84
CA GLU A 100 -21.01 15.32 21.32
C GLU A 100 -20.03 16.46 21.01
N ARG A 101 -19.04 16.71 21.89
CA ARG A 101 -17.96 17.67 21.64
C ARG A 101 -17.10 17.26 20.44
N ALA A 102 -16.75 15.98 20.33
CA ALA A 102 -15.93 15.46 19.24
C ALA A 102 -16.62 15.60 17.88
N PHE A 103 -17.91 15.26 17.82
CA PHE A 103 -18.71 15.38 16.61
C PHE A 103 -18.96 16.85 16.23
N THR A 104 -19.16 17.74 17.20
CA THR A 104 -19.29 19.19 16.95
C THR A 104 -18.00 19.78 16.37
N GLU A 105 -16.83 19.43 16.94
CA GLU A 105 -15.52 19.89 16.45
C GLU A 105 -15.20 19.33 15.06
N LEU A 106 -15.55 18.08 14.79
CA LEU A 106 -15.43 17.43 13.48
C LEU A 106 -16.17 18.20 12.38
N VAL A 107 -17.39 18.66 12.65
CA VAL A 107 -18.19 19.48 11.73
C VAL A 107 -17.66 20.91 11.63
N ARG A 108 -17.17 21.52 12.72
CA ARG A 108 -16.52 22.85 12.67
C ARG A 108 -15.34 22.84 11.71
N ARG A 109 -14.47 21.84 11.88
CA ARG A 109 -13.20 21.63 11.17
C ARG A 109 -13.38 21.38 9.67
N ASN A 110 -14.36 20.56 9.30
CA ASN A 110 -14.60 20.15 7.93
C ASN A 110 -15.75 20.96 7.31
N GLU A 111 -15.42 22.07 6.64
CA GLU A 111 -16.41 23.04 6.14
C GLU A 111 -17.50 22.40 5.27
N VAL A 112 -17.16 21.36 4.51
CA VAL A 112 -18.10 20.67 3.61
C VAL A 112 -19.29 20.04 4.35
N LEU A 113 -19.11 19.62 5.61
CA LEU A 113 -20.17 19.04 6.43
C LEU A 113 -21.21 20.09 6.86
N ARG A 114 -20.83 21.37 6.85
CA ARG A 114 -21.67 22.53 7.17
C ARG A 114 -21.78 23.50 5.98
N THR A 115 -21.64 22.99 4.75
CA THR A 115 -21.79 23.76 3.52
C THR A 115 -23.19 23.55 2.96
N CYS A 116 -23.94 24.63 2.74
CA CYS A 116 -25.20 24.60 2.01
C CYS A 116 -25.04 25.08 0.56
N PHE A 117 -26.05 24.81 -0.25
CA PHE A 117 -26.08 25.03 -1.69
C PHE A 117 -27.26 25.92 -2.07
N THR A 118 -26.97 27.10 -2.62
CA THR A 118 -27.97 28.09 -3.02
C THR A 118 -27.72 28.56 -4.44
N GLU A 119 -28.69 29.24 -5.05
CA GLU A 119 -28.51 29.86 -6.37
C GLU A 119 -28.15 31.35 -6.22
N HIS A 120 -27.10 31.79 -6.92
CA HIS A 120 -26.69 33.19 -7.01
C HIS A 120 -26.50 33.58 -8.48
N GLU A 121 -27.19 34.63 -8.93
CA GLU A 121 -27.18 35.11 -10.32
C GLU A 121 -27.47 34.03 -11.40
N GLY A 122 -28.24 32.99 -11.06
CA GLY A 122 -28.55 31.88 -11.97
C GLY A 122 -27.55 30.72 -11.96
N ALA A 123 -26.54 30.76 -11.07
CA ALA A 123 -25.55 29.70 -10.90
C ALA A 123 -25.61 29.11 -9.48
N PRO A 124 -25.42 27.78 -9.32
CA PRO A 124 -25.33 27.19 -7.99
C PRO A 124 -24.01 27.55 -7.31
N VAL A 125 -24.08 27.89 -6.03
CA VAL A 125 -22.94 28.24 -5.17
C VAL A 125 -22.99 27.51 -3.83
N GLN A 126 -21.81 27.16 -3.34
CA GLN A 126 -21.52 26.64 -2.01
C GLN A 126 -21.38 27.80 -1.03
N ARG A 127 -22.04 27.72 0.13
CA ARG A 127 -21.90 28.68 1.24
C ARG A 127 -21.69 27.92 2.55
N VAL A 128 -20.66 28.27 3.29
CA VAL A 128 -20.36 27.64 4.59
C VAL A 128 -21.20 28.31 5.68
N ILE A 129 -21.85 27.50 6.53
CA ILE A 129 -22.63 27.95 7.67
C ILE A 129 -21.69 28.16 8.86
N GLU A 130 -21.55 29.39 9.34
CA GLU A 130 -20.64 29.73 10.45
C GLU A 130 -21.27 29.58 11.84
N ASP A 131 -22.56 29.92 11.98
CA ASP A 131 -23.34 29.68 13.20
C ASP A 131 -24.21 28.44 13.00
N PHE A 132 -23.82 27.33 13.61
CA PHE A 132 -24.44 26.02 13.41
C PHE A 132 -24.53 25.26 14.74
N ALA A 133 -25.52 24.38 14.84
CA ALA A 133 -25.68 23.44 15.94
C ALA A 133 -25.78 22.03 15.39
N VAL A 134 -25.06 21.08 16.00
CA VAL A 134 -25.08 19.66 15.63
C VAL A 134 -25.47 18.85 16.87
N PRO A 135 -26.77 18.80 17.24
CA PRO A 135 -27.20 18.01 18.37
C PRO A 135 -26.89 16.53 18.12
N VAL A 136 -26.51 15.81 19.17
CA VAL A 136 -26.43 14.35 19.19
C VAL A 136 -27.62 13.80 19.98
N PRO A 137 -28.73 13.42 19.35
CA PRO A 137 -29.89 12.91 20.07
C PRO A 137 -29.55 11.57 20.72
N VAL A 138 -29.84 11.46 22.03
CA VAL A 138 -29.76 10.19 22.76
C VAL A 138 -31.17 9.59 22.84
N VAL A 139 -31.35 8.44 22.21
CA VAL A 139 -32.59 7.64 22.29
C VAL A 139 -32.36 6.42 23.19
N GLY A 140 -33.40 5.99 23.90
CA GLY A 140 -33.34 4.74 24.66
C GLY A 140 -33.33 3.50 23.75
N ALA A 141 -33.44 2.32 24.35
CA ALA A 141 -33.40 1.00 23.71
C ALA A 141 -34.52 0.77 22.67
N ARG A 142 -34.37 1.41 21.50
CA ARG A 142 -35.10 1.16 20.26
C ARG A 142 -34.32 0.17 19.41
N ASP A 143 -34.99 -0.52 18.49
CA ASP A 143 -34.28 -1.26 17.44
C ASP A 143 -33.44 -0.27 16.62
N VAL A 144 -32.12 -0.46 16.62
CA VAL A 144 -31.17 0.35 15.86
C VAL A 144 -31.47 0.34 14.37
N ARG A 145 -32.07 -0.74 13.84
CA ARG A 145 -32.49 -0.81 12.44
C ARG A 145 -33.64 0.14 12.13
N GLU A 146 -34.57 0.36 13.05
CA GLU A 146 -35.61 1.38 12.89
C GLU A 146 -34.97 2.78 12.87
N VAL A 147 -34.09 3.07 13.82
CA VAL A 147 -33.41 4.37 13.93
C VAL A 147 -32.52 4.66 12.71
N ALA A 148 -31.78 3.66 12.23
CA ALA A 148 -30.99 3.73 11.01
C ALA A 148 -31.87 3.92 9.76
N THR A 149 -33.02 3.26 9.69
CA THR A 149 -33.99 3.45 8.59
C THR A 149 -34.61 4.85 8.61
N GLU A 150 -35.03 5.34 9.77
CA GLU A 150 -35.54 6.71 9.96
C GLU A 150 -34.49 7.76 9.58
N SER A 151 -33.23 7.56 9.99
CA SER A 151 -32.11 8.44 9.67
C SER A 151 -31.77 8.43 8.17
N ALA A 152 -31.73 7.25 7.55
CA ALA A 152 -31.47 7.08 6.12
C ALA A 152 -32.57 7.69 5.23
N LEU A 153 -33.84 7.64 5.67
CA LEU A 153 -34.98 8.24 4.96
C LEU A 153 -35.24 9.71 5.36
N GLY A 154 -34.50 10.25 6.34
CA GLY A 154 -34.58 11.64 6.74
C GLY A 154 -33.92 12.57 5.73
N ARG A 155 -34.72 13.32 4.94
CA ARG A 155 -34.21 14.33 3.99
C ARG A 155 -33.27 15.33 4.67
N PHE A 156 -32.20 15.73 3.98
CA PHE A 156 -31.47 16.96 4.30
C PHE A 156 -31.99 18.09 3.43
N ASP A 157 -32.18 19.27 4.00
CA ASP A 157 -32.42 20.49 3.22
C ASP A 157 -31.08 21.10 2.82
N LEU A 158 -30.64 20.80 1.59
CA LEU A 158 -29.33 21.23 1.08
C LEU A 158 -29.14 22.75 1.06
N THR A 159 -30.19 23.56 1.26
CA THR A 159 -30.09 25.03 1.31
C THR A 159 -29.68 25.59 2.67
N ARG A 160 -29.74 24.78 3.75
CA ARG A 160 -29.53 25.26 5.13
C ARG A 160 -29.08 24.24 6.18
N ASP A 161 -29.20 22.93 5.92
CA ASP A 161 -28.87 21.92 6.92
C ASP A 161 -27.36 21.68 7.03
N VAL A 162 -26.91 21.30 8.23
CA VAL A 162 -25.66 20.54 8.40
C VAL A 162 -25.87 19.16 7.79
N LEU A 163 -24.94 18.73 6.93
CA LEU A 163 -25.09 17.59 6.04
C LEU A 163 -24.65 16.24 6.64
N VAL A 164 -24.51 16.19 7.96
CA VAL A 164 -24.23 14.99 8.73
C VAL A 164 -25.01 15.00 10.05
N ARG A 165 -25.41 13.81 10.50
CA ARG A 165 -26.15 13.57 11.76
C ARG A 165 -25.54 12.37 12.47
N LEU A 166 -25.53 12.40 13.79
CA LEU A 166 -25.16 11.28 14.65
C LEU A 166 -26.26 11.11 15.71
N THR A 167 -26.81 9.90 15.83
CA THR A 167 -27.79 9.53 16.85
C THR A 167 -27.20 8.43 17.72
N LEU A 168 -27.24 8.61 19.04
CA LEU A 168 -26.82 7.62 20.03
C LEU A 168 -28.04 6.82 20.49
N VAL A 169 -28.08 5.54 20.15
CA VAL A 169 -29.01 4.56 20.73
C VAL A 169 -28.34 3.97 21.98
N ARG A 170 -28.99 4.06 23.14
CA ARG A 170 -28.48 3.45 24.38
C ARG A 170 -29.36 2.28 24.79
N HIS A 171 -28.77 1.08 24.81
CA HIS A 171 -29.43 -0.15 25.24
C HIS A 171 -29.26 -0.36 26.75
N ASP A 172 -28.04 -0.19 27.26
CA ASP A 172 -27.70 -0.32 28.70
C ASP A 172 -26.62 0.73 29.10
N GLU A 173 -26.01 0.62 30.28
CA GLU A 173 -24.93 1.52 30.74
C GLU A 173 -23.63 1.37 29.93
N ASP A 174 -23.33 0.16 29.45
CA ASP A 174 -22.12 -0.19 28.69
C ASP A 174 -22.43 -0.67 27.24
N GLU A 175 -23.67 -0.54 26.76
CA GLU A 175 -24.08 -1.05 25.44
C GLU A 175 -24.87 0.00 24.64
N HIS A 176 -24.33 0.35 23.48
CA HIS A 176 -24.78 1.48 22.66
C HIS A 176 -24.66 1.16 21.16
N ASP A 177 -25.46 1.83 20.33
CA ASP A 177 -25.21 1.95 18.89
C ASP A 177 -25.12 3.42 18.45
N LEU A 178 -24.23 3.72 17.50
CA LEU A 178 -24.12 5.01 16.83
C LEU A 178 -24.67 4.89 15.41
N VAL A 179 -25.72 5.65 15.10
CA VAL A 179 -26.23 5.79 13.73
C VAL A 179 -25.69 7.11 13.16
N VAL A 180 -24.80 7.01 12.18
CA VAL A 180 -24.19 8.17 11.51
C VAL A 180 -24.69 8.23 10.07
N THR A 181 -25.34 9.34 9.69
CA THR A 181 -25.85 9.56 8.33
C THR A 181 -25.30 10.87 7.77
N MET A 182 -24.75 10.81 6.57
CA MET A 182 -24.20 11.96 5.82
C MET A 182 -24.86 12.06 4.44
N HIS A 183 -25.20 13.27 3.97
CA HIS A 183 -25.63 13.44 2.58
C HIS A 183 -24.44 13.32 1.63
N HIS A 184 -24.59 12.53 0.56
CA HIS A 184 -23.49 12.14 -0.33
C HIS A 184 -22.79 13.32 -1.01
N ILE A 185 -23.47 14.47 -1.12
CA ILE A 185 -22.91 15.73 -1.65
C ILE A 185 -21.75 16.29 -0.80
N ALA A 186 -21.68 15.90 0.48
CA ALA A 186 -20.64 16.31 1.43
C ALA A 186 -19.54 15.26 1.62
N GLY A 187 -19.73 14.02 1.14
CA GLY A 187 -18.78 12.94 1.39
C GLY A 187 -19.06 11.66 0.60
N ASP A 188 -17.99 10.96 0.27
CA ASP A 188 -17.99 9.60 -0.28
C ASP A 188 -17.59 8.52 0.76
N ALA A 189 -17.47 7.25 0.33
CA ALA A 189 -17.12 6.14 1.22
C ALA A 189 -15.74 6.32 1.89
N LEU A 190 -14.75 6.89 1.20
CA LEU A 190 -13.44 7.17 1.81
C LEU A 190 -13.56 8.32 2.81
N SER A 191 -14.36 9.33 2.51
CA SER A 191 -14.70 10.38 3.46
C SER A 191 -15.36 9.87 4.74
N MET A 192 -16.18 8.81 4.68
CA MET A 192 -16.75 8.20 5.89
C MET A 192 -15.65 7.57 6.77
N GLY A 193 -14.67 6.88 6.16
CA GLY A 193 -13.50 6.35 6.89
C GLY A 193 -12.64 7.44 7.53
N LEU A 194 -12.39 8.54 6.80
CA LEU A 194 -11.68 9.72 7.34
C LEU A 194 -12.46 10.38 8.49
N LEU A 195 -13.78 10.51 8.34
CA LEU A 195 -14.69 11.06 9.36
C LEU A 195 -14.61 10.27 10.66
N PHE A 196 -14.65 8.93 10.60
CA PHE A 196 -14.48 8.09 11.79
C PHE A 196 -13.07 8.15 12.40
N GLY A 197 -12.03 8.24 11.56
CA GLY A 197 -10.65 8.41 12.03
C GLY A 197 -10.40 9.75 12.75
N GLU A 198 -10.98 10.84 12.27
CA GLU A 198 -10.95 12.13 12.98
C GLU A 198 -11.82 12.12 14.24
N LEU A 199 -13.03 11.54 14.18
CA LEU A 199 -13.94 11.41 15.34
C LEU A 199 -13.29 10.66 16.50
N ALA A 200 -12.57 9.56 16.22
CA ALA A 200 -11.88 8.76 17.23
C ALA A 200 -10.76 9.55 17.95
N GLN A 201 -9.97 10.32 17.20
CA GLN A 201 -8.91 11.18 17.77
C GLN A 201 -9.49 12.32 18.61
N LEU A 202 -10.55 12.96 18.13
CA LEU A 202 -11.25 14.03 18.85
C LEU A 202 -11.93 13.52 20.13
N TYR A 203 -12.59 12.36 20.08
CA TYR A 203 -13.19 11.71 21.23
C TYR A 203 -12.13 11.37 22.29
N SER A 204 -11.01 10.79 21.87
CA SER A 204 -9.90 10.42 22.76
C SER A 204 -9.37 11.61 23.55
N ALA A 205 -9.11 12.74 22.88
CA ALA A 205 -8.65 13.96 23.54
C ALA A 205 -9.73 14.56 24.47
N PHE A 206 -10.98 14.67 24.01
CA PHE A 206 -12.04 15.29 24.80
C PHE A 206 -12.49 14.44 26.01
N ALA A 207 -12.38 13.11 25.94
CA ALA A 207 -12.56 12.21 27.07
C ALA A 207 -11.42 12.35 28.10
N ALA A 208 -10.19 12.61 27.65
CA ALA A 208 -9.06 12.94 28.52
C ALA A 208 -9.10 14.39 29.08
N GLY A 209 -10.01 15.24 28.58
CA GLY A 209 -10.07 16.66 28.94
C GLY A 209 -9.05 17.55 28.22
N GLU A 210 -8.40 17.02 27.18
CA GLU A 210 -7.41 17.70 26.35
C GLU A 210 -8.06 18.49 25.18
N PRO A 211 -7.40 19.51 24.60
CA PRO A 211 -7.88 20.18 23.40
C PRO A 211 -7.78 19.29 22.16
N SER A 212 -8.43 19.70 21.06
CA SER A 212 -8.33 19.01 19.76
C SER A 212 -6.86 18.81 19.32
N PRO A 213 -6.42 17.58 19.05
CA PRO A 213 -5.05 17.29 18.62
C PRO A 213 -4.85 17.50 17.12
N LEU A 214 -5.93 17.70 16.36
CA LEU A 214 -5.91 17.75 14.90
C LEU A 214 -5.54 19.15 14.39
N PRO A 215 -4.47 19.31 13.57
CA PRO A 215 -4.08 20.62 13.03
C PRO A 215 -5.08 21.09 11.97
N GLU A 216 -5.46 22.37 11.98
CA GLU A 216 -6.43 22.95 11.02
C GLU A 216 -6.15 22.56 9.56
N PRO A 217 -7.15 22.14 8.77
CA PRO A 217 -6.94 21.65 7.41
C PRO A 217 -6.19 22.64 6.51
N GLY A 218 -5.24 22.13 5.73
CA GLY A 218 -4.45 22.95 4.80
C GLY A 218 -5.23 23.41 3.57
N VAL A 219 -6.29 22.67 3.20
CA VAL A 219 -7.25 22.96 2.14
C VAL A 219 -8.63 22.45 2.57
N GLN A 220 -9.69 23.00 1.98
CA GLN A 220 -11.08 22.61 2.19
C GLN A 220 -11.71 22.16 0.87
N TYR A 221 -12.86 21.49 0.91
CA TYR A 221 -13.49 20.96 -0.31
C TYR A 221 -13.86 22.05 -1.34
N ARG A 222 -14.20 23.27 -0.89
CA ARG A 222 -14.44 24.41 -1.78
C ARG A 222 -13.23 24.76 -2.66
N ASP A 223 -12.02 24.48 -2.18
CA ASP A 223 -10.77 24.74 -2.92
C ASP A 223 -10.57 23.70 -4.03
N PHE A 224 -10.95 22.44 -3.77
CA PHE A 224 -11.03 21.40 -4.81
C PHE A 224 -12.08 21.75 -5.87
N ALA A 225 -13.27 22.19 -5.46
CA ALA A 225 -14.34 22.57 -6.38
C ALA A 225 -13.90 23.72 -7.30
N ARG A 226 -13.26 24.76 -6.74
CA ARG A 226 -12.65 25.86 -7.52
C ARG A 226 -11.58 25.33 -8.47
N TRP A 227 -10.61 24.55 -7.98
CA TRP A 227 -9.56 23.93 -8.82
C TRP A 227 -10.14 23.10 -9.98
N GLN A 228 -11.20 22.33 -9.74
CA GLN A 228 -11.84 21.50 -10.76
C GLN A 228 -12.52 22.35 -11.83
N GLN A 229 -13.28 23.38 -11.46
CA GLN A 229 -13.86 24.32 -12.44
C GLN A 229 -12.77 25.00 -13.27
N ASP A 230 -11.72 25.48 -12.61
CA ASP A 230 -10.61 26.18 -13.22
C ASP A 230 -9.83 25.31 -14.23
N ARG A 231 -9.64 24.02 -13.90
CA ARG A 231 -9.07 23.02 -14.81
C ARG A 231 -9.97 22.83 -16.04
N TYR A 232 -11.23 22.51 -15.85
CA TYR A 232 -12.12 22.12 -16.95
C TYR A 232 -12.61 23.30 -17.81
N ALA A 233 -12.53 24.53 -17.33
CA ALA A 233 -12.64 25.73 -18.16
C ALA A 233 -11.49 25.87 -19.19
N ARG A 234 -10.41 25.09 -19.04
CA ARG A 234 -9.21 25.10 -19.91
C ARG A 234 -8.93 23.76 -20.59
N THR A 235 -9.79 22.76 -20.43
CA THR A 235 -9.63 21.42 -21.02
C THR A 235 -9.72 21.46 -22.55
N ASP A 236 -8.83 20.72 -23.21
CA ASP A 236 -8.86 20.54 -24.66
C ASP A 236 -10.12 19.74 -25.06
N PRO A 237 -10.94 20.21 -26.02
CA PRO A 237 -12.03 19.43 -26.60
C PRO A 237 -11.64 18.03 -27.11
N ALA A 238 -10.35 17.77 -27.37
CA ALA A 238 -9.79 16.46 -27.70
C ALA A 238 -9.87 15.44 -26.54
N GLU A 239 -9.81 15.88 -25.26
CA GLU A 239 -9.98 14.98 -24.10
C GLU A 239 -11.38 14.32 -24.07
N LEU A 240 -12.38 14.97 -24.70
CA LEU A 240 -13.74 14.45 -24.84
C LEU A 240 -13.93 13.54 -26.06
N GLU A 241 -13.00 13.52 -27.02
CA GLU A 241 -13.19 12.81 -28.29
C GLU A 241 -13.16 11.29 -28.11
N PHE A 242 -12.31 10.79 -27.20
CA PHE A 242 -12.35 9.39 -26.76
C PHE A 242 -13.75 9.00 -26.28
N TRP A 243 -14.35 9.81 -25.40
CA TRP A 243 -15.67 9.52 -24.83
C TRP A 243 -16.80 9.59 -25.86
N ARG A 244 -16.70 10.50 -26.84
CA ARG A 244 -17.62 10.54 -28.00
C ARG A 244 -17.51 9.29 -28.88
N GLU A 245 -16.30 8.80 -29.13
CA GLU A 245 -16.04 7.58 -29.90
C GLU A 245 -16.55 6.35 -29.14
N HIS A 246 -16.07 6.14 -27.92
CA HIS A 246 -16.38 4.99 -27.07
C HIS A 246 -17.89 4.79 -26.87
N LEU A 247 -18.62 5.87 -26.58
CA LEU A 247 -20.06 5.85 -26.33
C LEU A 247 -20.91 6.12 -27.58
N ARG A 248 -20.32 6.15 -28.80
CA ARG A 248 -21.08 6.48 -30.03
C ARG A 248 -22.17 5.44 -30.30
N GLY A 249 -23.43 5.88 -30.21
CA GLY A 249 -24.57 4.98 -30.39
C GLY A 249 -24.65 3.88 -29.34
N ALA A 250 -24.10 4.12 -28.15
CA ALA A 250 -24.38 3.29 -26.98
C ALA A 250 -25.91 3.23 -26.73
N PRO A 251 -26.43 2.10 -26.21
CA PRO A 251 -27.85 2.00 -25.89
C PRO A 251 -28.24 3.08 -24.88
N VAL A 252 -29.40 3.72 -25.10
CA VAL A 252 -29.93 4.75 -24.20
C VAL A 252 -30.33 4.13 -22.86
N GLU A 253 -30.89 2.92 -22.91
CA GLU A 253 -31.24 2.10 -21.75
C GLU A 253 -30.79 0.66 -21.97
N ILE A 254 -30.43 0.00 -20.88
CA ILE A 254 -30.23 -1.45 -20.82
C ILE A 254 -31.57 -2.18 -20.69
N ASP A 255 -31.80 -3.14 -21.58
CA ASP A 255 -32.84 -4.15 -21.46
C ASP A 255 -32.49 -5.06 -20.28
N LEU A 256 -33.33 -5.02 -19.25
CA LEU A 256 -33.23 -5.84 -18.05
C LEU A 256 -34.47 -6.75 -17.97
N PRO A 257 -34.39 -7.90 -17.28
CA PRO A 257 -35.55 -8.76 -17.04
C PRO A 257 -36.42 -8.17 -15.92
N ALA A 258 -36.88 -6.93 -16.10
CA ALA A 258 -37.71 -6.21 -15.15
C ALA A 258 -39.13 -6.79 -15.13
N ASP A 259 -39.71 -6.87 -13.93
CA ASP A 259 -41.08 -7.35 -13.73
C ASP A 259 -42.11 -6.26 -14.06
N ARG A 260 -41.69 -4.98 -14.07
CA ARG A 260 -42.54 -3.81 -14.34
C ARG A 260 -41.80 -2.79 -15.22
N PRO A 261 -42.51 -2.01 -16.06
CA PRO A 261 -41.89 -0.94 -16.84
C PRO A 261 -41.33 0.15 -15.92
N ARG A 262 -40.23 0.79 -16.35
CA ARG A 262 -39.65 1.94 -15.65
C ARG A 262 -40.70 3.06 -15.48
N PRO A 263 -40.96 3.56 -14.26
CA PRO A 263 -41.86 4.68 -14.07
C PRO A 263 -41.22 5.99 -14.57
N ALA A 264 -42.05 6.97 -14.94
CA ALA A 264 -41.58 8.28 -15.38
C ALA A 264 -40.94 9.10 -14.24
N GLU A 265 -41.40 8.89 -13.01
CA GLU A 265 -40.81 9.42 -11.77
C GLU A 265 -40.30 8.24 -10.94
N ARG A 266 -39.07 8.32 -10.44
CA ARG A 266 -38.45 7.25 -9.64
C ARG A 266 -38.82 7.43 -8.17
N SER A 267 -39.29 6.37 -7.50
CA SER A 267 -39.51 6.42 -6.05
C SER A 267 -38.20 6.29 -5.26
N PHE A 268 -37.15 5.78 -5.92
CA PHE A 268 -35.90 5.32 -5.33
C PHE A 268 -36.06 4.21 -4.28
N ALA A 269 -37.24 3.57 -4.16
CA ALA A 269 -37.42 2.41 -3.31
C ALA A 269 -36.52 1.27 -3.79
N GLY A 270 -35.81 0.63 -2.86
CA GLY A 270 -34.83 -0.40 -3.16
C GLY A 270 -34.91 -1.60 -2.22
N GLY A 271 -34.27 -2.67 -2.65
CA GLY A 271 -33.95 -3.81 -1.78
C GLY A 271 -32.58 -4.38 -2.11
N THR A 272 -32.09 -5.23 -1.23
CA THR A 272 -30.74 -5.77 -1.32
C THR A 272 -30.73 -7.29 -1.18
N ILE A 273 -29.99 -7.96 -2.07
CA ILE A 273 -29.65 -9.37 -1.98
C ILE A 273 -28.16 -9.49 -1.62
N ARG A 274 -27.84 -10.18 -0.52
CA ARG A 274 -26.46 -10.58 -0.18
C ARG A 274 -26.23 -12.06 -0.45
N PHE A 275 -25.03 -12.38 -0.89
CA PHE A 275 -24.50 -13.75 -0.99
C PHE A 275 -22.96 -13.69 -0.95
N THR A 276 -22.32 -14.86 -0.82
CA THR A 276 -20.85 -14.96 -0.83
C THR A 276 -20.42 -15.93 -1.92
N LEU A 277 -19.48 -15.53 -2.77
CA LEU A 277 -18.79 -16.46 -3.67
C LEU A 277 -17.68 -17.17 -2.88
N PRO A 278 -17.59 -18.51 -2.94
CA PRO A 278 -16.56 -19.26 -2.23
C PRO A 278 -15.13 -18.83 -2.61
N PRO A 279 -14.15 -18.97 -1.71
CA PRO A 279 -12.77 -18.55 -1.96
C PRO A 279 -12.13 -19.30 -3.14
N GLU A 280 -12.52 -20.53 -3.42
CA GLU A 280 -12.09 -21.29 -4.60
C GLU A 280 -12.60 -20.70 -5.92
N VAL A 281 -13.82 -20.14 -5.94
CA VAL A 281 -14.37 -19.44 -7.12
C VAL A 281 -13.69 -18.09 -7.27
N ALA A 282 -13.44 -17.38 -6.17
CA ALA A 282 -12.70 -16.12 -6.16
C ALA A 282 -11.27 -16.31 -6.70
N ALA A 283 -10.53 -17.29 -6.17
CA ALA A 283 -9.19 -17.65 -6.61
C ALA A 283 -9.18 -18.14 -8.07
N GLY A 284 -10.17 -18.93 -8.49
CA GLY A 284 -10.30 -19.38 -9.88
C GLY A 284 -10.55 -18.23 -10.87
N LEU A 285 -11.44 -17.29 -10.54
CA LEU A 285 -11.68 -16.10 -11.36
C LEU A 285 -10.47 -15.17 -11.39
N LYS A 286 -9.79 -15.01 -10.25
CA LYS A 286 -8.54 -14.27 -10.11
C LYS A 286 -7.46 -14.90 -11.01
N GLN A 287 -7.25 -16.22 -10.91
CA GLN A 287 -6.32 -16.97 -11.75
C GLN A 287 -6.66 -16.94 -13.26
N LEU A 288 -7.95 -16.94 -13.60
CA LEU A 288 -8.40 -16.88 -14.98
C LEU A 288 -8.23 -15.49 -15.57
N ALA A 289 -8.61 -14.44 -14.83
CA ALA A 289 -8.45 -13.06 -15.24
C ALA A 289 -7.00 -12.83 -15.66
N GLY A 290 -6.09 -13.24 -14.77
CA GLY A 290 -4.81 -13.87 -15.08
C GLY A 290 -4.33 -13.85 -16.51
N ARG A 291 -4.45 -15.03 -17.10
CA ARG A 291 -3.82 -15.51 -18.33
C ARG A 291 -4.06 -14.63 -19.57
N TYR A 292 -4.88 -13.59 -19.44
CA TYR A 292 -5.27 -12.63 -20.47
C TYR A 292 -4.89 -11.19 -20.09
N GLY A 293 -4.00 -11.02 -19.11
CA GLY A 293 -3.70 -9.73 -18.49
C GLY A 293 -4.86 -9.16 -17.65
N ALA A 294 -6.03 -9.79 -17.59
CA ALA A 294 -7.22 -9.15 -17.04
C ALA A 294 -7.28 -9.30 -15.52
N THR A 295 -8.13 -8.52 -14.88
CA THR A 295 -8.06 -8.32 -13.42
C THR A 295 -9.28 -8.89 -12.73
N LEU A 296 -9.23 -9.22 -11.42
CA LEU A 296 -10.43 -9.77 -10.74
C LEU A 296 -11.66 -8.86 -10.90
N PHE A 297 -11.46 -7.53 -10.84
CA PHE A 297 -12.47 -6.53 -11.18
C PHE A 297 -13.00 -6.68 -12.62
N MET A 298 -12.13 -6.78 -13.63
CA MET A 298 -12.54 -6.97 -15.04
C MET A 298 -13.20 -8.32 -15.27
N GLY A 299 -12.77 -9.38 -14.58
CA GLY A 299 -13.36 -10.72 -14.63
C GLY A 299 -14.79 -10.73 -14.10
N LEU A 300 -15.00 -10.19 -12.90
CA LEU A 300 -16.34 -10.04 -12.31
C LEU A 300 -17.23 -9.08 -13.12
N LEU A 301 -16.67 -8.01 -13.67
CA LEU A 301 -17.38 -7.11 -14.61
C LEU A 301 -17.78 -7.83 -15.90
N ALA A 302 -16.93 -8.72 -16.43
CA ALA A 302 -17.25 -9.56 -17.59
C ALA A 302 -18.32 -10.61 -17.27
N VAL A 303 -18.31 -11.19 -16.07
CA VAL A 303 -19.39 -12.08 -15.60
C VAL A 303 -20.71 -11.29 -15.55
N LEU A 304 -20.73 -10.13 -14.88
CA LEU A 304 -21.92 -9.28 -14.78
C LEU A 304 -22.44 -8.88 -16.17
N LYS A 305 -21.58 -8.38 -17.06
CA LYS A 305 -21.95 -8.03 -18.43
C LYS A 305 -22.49 -9.23 -19.22
N THR A 306 -22.01 -10.45 -18.95
CA THR A 306 -22.54 -11.69 -19.55
C THR A 306 -23.95 -11.99 -19.04
N VAL A 307 -24.19 -11.91 -17.72
CA VAL A 307 -25.54 -12.08 -17.14
C VAL A 307 -26.50 -11.05 -17.76
N LEU A 308 -26.11 -9.78 -17.79
CA LEU A 308 -26.90 -8.70 -18.35
C LEU A 308 -27.23 -8.91 -19.83
N ALA A 309 -26.22 -9.22 -20.67
CA ALA A 309 -26.42 -9.48 -22.10
C ALA A 309 -27.35 -10.68 -22.35
N ARG A 310 -27.24 -11.74 -21.55
CA ARG A 310 -28.06 -12.95 -21.71
C ARG A 310 -29.50 -12.79 -21.22
N HIS A 311 -29.75 -11.93 -20.23
CA HIS A 311 -31.11 -11.63 -19.78
C HIS A 311 -31.79 -10.56 -20.64
N GLY A 312 -31.08 -9.51 -21.07
CA GLY A 312 -31.62 -8.47 -21.94
C GLY A 312 -31.72 -8.89 -23.41
N GLY A 313 -30.97 -9.91 -23.84
CA GLY A 313 -30.84 -10.29 -25.27
C GLY A 313 -30.04 -9.29 -26.12
N GLN A 314 -29.66 -8.15 -25.53
CA GLN A 314 -28.86 -7.11 -26.15
C GLN A 314 -27.39 -7.50 -26.28
N ARG A 315 -26.72 -6.97 -27.31
CA ARG A 315 -25.31 -7.27 -27.60
C ARG A 315 -24.32 -6.24 -27.08
N ASP A 316 -24.80 -5.06 -26.72
CA ASP A 316 -23.97 -3.94 -26.27
C ASP A 316 -24.35 -3.59 -24.83
N VAL A 317 -23.39 -3.58 -23.91
CA VAL A 317 -23.66 -3.43 -22.47
C VAL A 317 -22.80 -2.32 -21.88
N VAL A 318 -23.43 -1.25 -21.41
CA VAL A 318 -22.79 -0.16 -20.66
C VAL A 318 -23.00 -0.38 -19.16
N VAL A 319 -21.93 -0.33 -18.39
CA VAL A 319 -21.95 -0.42 -16.92
C VAL A 319 -21.20 0.77 -16.34
N GLY A 320 -21.78 1.42 -15.34
CA GLY A 320 -21.15 2.51 -14.59
C GLY A 320 -20.19 1.96 -13.54
N ILE A 321 -19.00 2.56 -13.44
CA ILE A 321 -17.97 2.23 -12.44
C ILE A 321 -17.65 3.48 -11.61
N PRO A 322 -17.78 3.45 -10.28
CA PRO A 322 -17.41 4.57 -9.43
C PRO A 322 -15.88 4.59 -9.22
N MET A 323 -15.28 5.78 -9.29
CA MET A 323 -13.86 5.99 -9.01
C MET A 323 -13.67 7.09 -7.97
N ALA A 324 -12.81 6.85 -6.98
CA ALA A 324 -12.58 7.80 -5.88
C ALA A 324 -12.00 9.16 -6.32
N ASN A 325 -11.31 9.25 -7.47
CA ASN A 325 -10.83 10.51 -8.08
C ASN A 325 -9.91 11.41 -7.21
N ARG A 326 -9.33 10.89 -6.12
CA ARG A 326 -8.44 11.62 -5.19
C ARG A 326 -6.96 11.62 -5.61
N GLN A 327 -6.70 11.72 -6.91
CA GLN A 327 -5.34 11.61 -7.46
C GLN A 327 -4.46 12.84 -7.13
N HIS A 328 -5.07 14.02 -6.97
CA HIS A 328 -4.37 15.26 -6.67
C HIS A 328 -3.95 15.31 -5.19
N ARG A 329 -2.63 15.28 -4.93
CA ARG A 329 -2.02 15.10 -3.60
C ARG A 329 -2.60 16.01 -2.51
N ASN A 330 -2.89 17.27 -2.83
CA ASN A 330 -3.36 18.26 -1.84
C ASN A 330 -4.74 17.94 -1.24
N PHE A 331 -5.60 17.20 -1.96
CA PHE A 331 -7.00 16.98 -1.56
C PHE A 331 -7.28 15.56 -1.06
N ARG A 332 -6.25 14.71 -0.96
CA ARG A 332 -6.38 13.29 -0.60
C ARG A 332 -7.12 13.10 0.73
N ASP A 333 -6.68 13.85 1.73
CA ASP A 333 -7.08 13.71 3.14
C ASP A 333 -8.26 14.64 3.51
N ALA A 334 -8.85 15.33 2.53
CA ALA A 334 -10.02 16.19 2.75
C ALA A 334 -11.32 15.38 2.78
N ILE A 335 -12.26 15.75 3.66
CA ILE A 335 -13.63 15.26 3.58
C ILE A 335 -14.34 15.95 2.40
N GLY A 336 -15.14 15.20 1.63
CA GLY A 336 -15.79 15.69 0.42
C GLY A 336 -16.29 14.60 -0.54
N PHE A 337 -17.06 15.00 -1.55
CA PHE A 337 -17.57 14.10 -2.59
C PHE A 337 -16.65 14.10 -3.82
N PHE A 338 -15.63 13.24 -3.85
CA PHE A 338 -14.69 13.24 -4.97
C PHE A 338 -15.11 12.34 -6.14
N VAL A 339 -16.02 11.38 -5.90
CA VAL A 339 -16.34 10.30 -6.83
C VAL A 339 -16.68 10.78 -8.24
N ASN A 340 -15.92 10.32 -9.23
CA ASN A 340 -16.27 10.39 -10.65
C ASN A 340 -16.81 9.02 -11.11
N THR A 341 -17.55 8.97 -12.22
CA THR A 341 -18.07 7.71 -12.78
C THR A 341 -17.59 7.48 -14.20
N LEU A 342 -17.19 6.24 -14.51
CA LEU A 342 -16.87 5.81 -15.87
C LEU A 342 -17.98 4.93 -16.45
N ALA A 343 -18.39 5.20 -17.69
CA ALA A 343 -19.31 4.33 -18.42
C ALA A 343 -18.51 3.39 -19.32
N ILE A 344 -18.30 2.14 -18.88
CA ILE A 344 -17.60 1.12 -19.66
C ILE A 344 -18.59 0.41 -20.56
N ARG A 345 -18.49 0.66 -21.87
CA ARG A 345 -19.24 -0.03 -22.92
C ARG A 345 -18.49 -1.27 -23.39
N THR A 346 -19.19 -2.37 -23.70
CA THR A 346 -18.57 -3.57 -24.31
C THR A 346 -19.57 -4.36 -25.14
N ASP A 347 -19.12 -4.86 -26.28
CA ASP A 347 -19.91 -5.66 -27.24
C ASP A 347 -19.65 -7.18 -27.09
N VAL A 348 -20.72 -7.95 -26.93
CA VAL A 348 -20.75 -9.44 -26.90
C VAL A 348 -21.07 -10.06 -28.28
N THR A 349 -21.11 -9.27 -29.37
CA THR A 349 -21.38 -9.79 -30.71
C THR A 349 -20.37 -10.88 -31.11
N GLY A 350 -20.88 -11.91 -31.77
CA GLY A 350 -20.13 -13.09 -32.20
C GLY A 350 -20.30 -14.34 -31.32
N ASP A 351 -20.98 -14.23 -30.17
CA ASP A 351 -21.03 -15.28 -29.13
C ASP A 351 -19.62 -15.76 -28.74
N PRO A 352 -18.74 -14.85 -28.28
CA PRO A 352 -17.36 -15.17 -27.93
C PRO A 352 -17.30 -16.20 -26.79
N SER A 353 -16.14 -16.85 -26.63
CA SER A 353 -15.77 -17.49 -25.36
C SER A 353 -15.67 -16.45 -24.23
N PHE A 354 -15.70 -16.90 -22.97
CA PHE A 354 -15.48 -15.97 -21.86
C PHE A 354 -14.08 -15.34 -21.92
N GLU A 355 -13.05 -16.09 -22.32
CA GLU A 355 -11.67 -15.62 -22.51
C GLU A 355 -11.55 -14.50 -23.56
N GLU A 356 -12.29 -14.60 -24.66
CA GLU A 356 -12.37 -13.55 -25.68
C GLU A 356 -13.13 -12.33 -25.18
N PHE A 357 -14.23 -12.53 -24.44
CA PHE A 357 -15.01 -11.41 -23.91
C PHE A 357 -14.27 -10.66 -22.78
N LEU A 358 -13.58 -11.39 -21.91
CA LEU A 358 -12.72 -10.86 -20.87
C LEU A 358 -11.68 -9.89 -21.43
N ARG A 359 -11.03 -10.23 -22.56
CA ARG A 359 -10.12 -9.32 -23.28
C ARG A 359 -10.83 -8.06 -23.80
N ARG A 360 -12.03 -8.17 -24.36
CA ARG A 360 -12.81 -6.99 -24.77
C ARG A 360 -13.18 -6.08 -23.58
N VAL A 361 -13.57 -6.66 -22.45
CA VAL A 361 -13.91 -5.92 -21.21
C VAL A 361 -12.68 -5.24 -20.63
N ARG A 362 -11.55 -5.95 -20.61
CA ARG A 362 -10.22 -5.46 -20.24
C ARG A 362 -9.81 -4.24 -21.04
N ASP A 363 -9.80 -4.35 -22.37
CA ASP A 363 -9.36 -3.28 -23.27
C ASP A 363 -10.25 -2.04 -23.13
N ALA A 364 -11.58 -2.24 -23.06
CA ALA A 364 -12.55 -1.17 -22.83
C ALA A 364 -12.38 -0.49 -21.47
N ALA A 365 -12.09 -1.26 -20.41
CA ALA A 365 -11.88 -0.73 -19.07
C ALA A 365 -10.57 0.06 -18.97
N LEU A 366 -9.47 -0.43 -19.56
CA LEU A 366 -8.20 0.28 -19.60
C LEU A 366 -8.31 1.62 -20.32
N ALA A 367 -8.94 1.64 -21.49
CA ALA A 367 -9.17 2.88 -22.23
C ALA A 367 -10.04 3.88 -21.43
N ALA A 368 -11.10 3.39 -20.76
CA ALA A 368 -11.94 4.22 -19.90
C ALA A 368 -11.16 4.80 -18.70
N PHE A 369 -10.30 4.02 -18.04
CA PHE A 369 -9.47 4.49 -16.93
C PHE A 369 -8.44 5.54 -17.37
N ALA A 370 -7.82 5.39 -18.55
CA ALA A 370 -6.86 6.36 -19.10
C ALA A 370 -7.47 7.75 -19.35
N HIS A 371 -8.78 7.83 -19.60
CA HIS A 371 -9.52 9.09 -19.79
C HIS A 371 -10.41 9.45 -18.59
N GLY A 372 -10.14 8.85 -17.42
CA GLY A 372 -11.04 8.88 -16.27
C GLY A 372 -11.00 10.14 -15.40
N GLU A 373 -10.10 11.09 -15.67
CA GLU A 373 -10.12 12.40 -15.01
C GLU A 373 -11.34 13.26 -15.46
N VAL A 374 -11.83 13.05 -16.69
CA VAL A 374 -12.92 13.83 -17.28
C VAL A 374 -14.22 13.65 -16.46
N PRO A 375 -14.86 14.74 -15.97
CA PRO A 375 -16.11 14.66 -15.23
C PRO A 375 -17.20 13.99 -16.05
N PHE A 376 -17.90 13.03 -15.45
CA PHE A 376 -18.94 12.26 -16.12
C PHE A 376 -20.06 13.14 -16.72
N GLU A 377 -20.35 14.28 -16.10
CA GLU A 377 -21.32 15.27 -16.56
C GLU A 377 -20.90 15.90 -17.91
N HIS A 378 -19.60 16.07 -18.14
CA HIS A 378 -19.05 16.53 -19.41
C HIS A 378 -19.13 15.42 -20.48
N VAL A 379 -18.89 14.16 -20.09
CA VAL A 379 -19.08 12.99 -20.96
C VAL A 379 -20.54 12.88 -21.42
N VAL A 380 -21.50 12.96 -20.49
CA VAL A 380 -22.94 12.93 -20.81
C VAL A 380 -23.32 14.06 -21.77
N ARG A 381 -22.90 15.31 -21.50
CA ARG A 381 -23.16 16.46 -22.39
C ARG A 381 -22.54 16.28 -23.78
N ALA A 382 -21.33 15.72 -23.86
CA ALA A 382 -20.64 15.50 -25.13
C ALA A 382 -21.24 14.38 -25.99
N VAL A 383 -21.84 13.36 -25.36
CA VAL A 383 -22.41 12.17 -26.03
C VAL A 383 -23.90 12.32 -26.33
N GLN A 384 -24.69 12.91 -25.42
CA GLN A 384 -26.14 13.05 -25.55
C GLN A 384 -26.60 14.43 -26.05
N GLY A 385 -25.72 15.44 -26.06
CA GLY A 385 -26.03 16.81 -26.48
C GLY A 385 -26.56 17.71 -25.36
N SER A 386 -26.58 19.02 -25.61
CA SER A 386 -26.81 20.08 -24.61
C SER A 386 -28.29 20.42 -24.33
N GLY A 387 -29.24 19.69 -24.91
CA GLY A 387 -30.64 20.14 -25.06
C GLY A 387 -31.72 19.45 -24.20
N SER A 388 -31.37 18.72 -23.14
CA SER A 388 -32.37 18.02 -22.30
C SER A 388 -31.93 17.90 -20.83
N PRO A 389 -32.41 18.79 -19.93
CA PRO A 389 -32.22 18.63 -18.50
C PRO A 389 -32.87 17.33 -18.00
N GLY A 390 -32.17 16.59 -17.13
CA GLY A 390 -32.74 15.43 -16.41
C GLY A 390 -32.72 14.07 -17.13
N ARG A 391 -31.96 13.89 -18.23
CA ARG A 391 -31.76 12.53 -18.79
C ARG A 391 -30.94 11.63 -17.86
N LEU A 392 -31.29 10.35 -17.86
CA LEU A 392 -30.59 9.30 -17.12
C LEU A 392 -29.12 9.15 -17.59
N PRO A 393 -28.21 8.70 -16.72
CA PRO A 393 -26.85 8.32 -17.12
C PRO A 393 -26.85 7.33 -18.29
N VAL A 394 -25.74 7.27 -19.04
CA VAL A 394 -25.51 6.33 -20.16
C VAL A 394 -25.46 4.85 -19.69
N TYR A 395 -25.65 4.60 -18.40
CA TYR A 395 -25.73 3.29 -17.77
C TYR A 395 -26.89 3.29 -16.77
N GLN A 396 -27.48 2.12 -16.51
CA GLN A 396 -28.46 1.93 -15.43
C GLN A 396 -28.06 0.83 -14.45
N VAL A 397 -26.92 0.16 -14.71
CA VAL A 397 -26.27 -0.78 -13.80
C VAL A 397 -24.94 -0.19 -13.34
N MET A 398 -24.70 -0.20 -12.03
CA MET A 398 -23.44 0.21 -11.40
C MET A 398 -22.68 -1.03 -10.89
N PHE A 399 -21.36 -1.04 -11.04
CA PHE A 399 -20.49 -2.13 -10.57
C PHE A 399 -19.26 -1.61 -9.82
N GLY A 400 -18.92 -2.22 -8.69
CA GLY A 400 -17.72 -1.90 -7.92
C GLY A 400 -17.13 -3.11 -7.20
N LEU A 401 -15.81 -3.12 -7.07
CA LEU A 401 -15.04 -4.05 -6.23
C LEU A 401 -14.25 -3.22 -5.21
N GLN A 402 -14.32 -3.56 -3.93
CA GLN A 402 -13.51 -2.98 -2.88
C GLN A 402 -12.55 -4.00 -2.28
N THR A 403 -11.37 -3.54 -1.90
CA THR A 403 -10.27 -4.35 -1.36
C THR A 403 -9.72 -3.69 -0.11
N GLY A 404 -9.87 -4.33 1.04
CA GLY A 404 -9.32 -3.85 2.32
C GLY A 404 -10.18 -4.26 3.52
N GLU A 405 -9.57 -4.26 4.71
CA GLU A 405 -10.32 -4.39 5.96
C GLU A 405 -11.00 -3.05 6.31
N PRO A 406 -12.19 -3.06 6.95
CA PRO A 406 -12.78 -1.86 7.52
C PRO A 406 -11.82 -1.18 8.49
N GLY A 407 -11.69 0.14 8.38
CA GLY A 407 -10.82 0.90 9.28
C GLY A 407 -11.28 0.75 10.73
N ARG A 408 -10.43 0.15 11.58
CA ARG A 408 -10.75 -0.03 13.01
C ARG A 408 -10.91 1.33 13.68
N ILE A 409 -12.11 1.58 14.21
CA ILE A 409 -12.41 2.73 15.05
C ILE A 409 -11.98 2.40 16.48
N ASP A 410 -11.08 3.22 17.05
CA ASP A 410 -10.56 3.03 18.40
C ASP A 410 -11.07 4.15 19.31
N LEU A 411 -12.02 3.84 20.18
CA LEU A 411 -12.57 4.76 21.18
C LEU A 411 -12.09 4.30 22.56
N PRO A 412 -11.28 5.09 23.29
CA PRO A 412 -10.77 4.68 24.60
C PRO A 412 -11.89 4.26 25.55
N GLY A 413 -11.72 3.08 26.16
CA GLY A 413 -12.71 2.46 27.04
C GLY A 413 -13.80 1.64 26.33
N CYS A 414 -13.85 1.62 25.00
CA CYS A 414 -14.89 0.94 24.22
C CYS A 414 -14.29 0.00 23.15
N LYS A 415 -15.05 -1.05 22.79
CA LYS A 415 -14.87 -1.83 21.56
C LYS A 415 -15.95 -1.37 20.56
N VAL A 416 -15.55 -1.09 19.33
CA VAL A 416 -16.44 -0.67 18.23
C VAL A 416 -16.48 -1.74 17.14
N GLU A 417 -17.66 -1.99 16.58
CA GLU A 417 -17.91 -2.94 15.48
C GLU A 417 -18.94 -2.36 14.51
N GLU A 418 -18.67 -2.34 13.20
CA GLU A 418 -19.64 -1.84 12.21
C GLU A 418 -20.69 -2.91 11.89
N LEU A 419 -21.97 -2.56 12.07
CA LEU A 419 -23.09 -3.46 11.79
C LEU A 419 -23.56 -3.34 10.34
N PRO A 420 -23.74 -4.47 9.61
CA PRO A 420 -24.28 -4.45 8.25
C PRO A 420 -25.69 -3.83 8.20
N PHE A 421 -25.80 -2.70 7.50
CA PHE A 421 -27.05 -1.99 7.24
C PHE A 421 -27.30 -1.88 5.72
N ASP A 422 -28.54 -2.08 5.29
CA ASP A 422 -29.01 -1.74 3.96
C ASP A 422 -30.07 -0.65 4.08
N PRO A 423 -29.88 0.53 3.47
CA PRO A 423 -30.98 1.46 3.31
C PRO A 423 -32.03 0.85 2.35
N PRO A 424 -33.34 1.08 2.56
CA PRO A 424 -34.40 0.58 1.66
C PRO A 424 -34.51 1.42 0.37
N THR A 425 -33.36 1.85 -0.19
CA THR A 425 -33.27 2.75 -1.34
C THR A 425 -32.31 2.22 -2.41
N ALA A 426 -32.55 2.60 -3.67
CA ALA A 426 -31.72 2.23 -4.80
C ALA A 426 -31.48 3.42 -5.74
N LYS A 427 -30.21 3.75 -6.00
CA LYS A 427 -29.79 4.87 -6.87
C LYS A 427 -29.88 4.53 -8.36
N HIS A 428 -29.69 3.24 -8.69
CA HIS A 428 -29.66 2.68 -10.04
C HIS A 428 -30.67 1.53 -10.16
N ASP A 429 -30.91 1.05 -11.37
CA ASP A 429 -31.79 -0.10 -11.60
C ASP A 429 -31.23 -1.35 -10.91
N LEU A 430 -29.90 -1.52 -11.00
CA LEU A 430 -29.11 -2.49 -10.25
C LEU A 430 -27.77 -1.84 -9.82
N THR A 431 -27.32 -2.09 -8.60
CA THR A 431 -25.96 -1.77 -8.15
C THR A 431 -25.34 -3.05 -7.56
N MET A 432 -24.25 -3.53 -8.14
CA MET A 432 -23.50 -4.68 -7.65
C MET A 432 -22.18 -4.21 -7.03
N LEU A 433 -22.05 -4.37 -5.72
CA LEU A 433 -20.84 -4.09 -4.97
C LEU A 433 -20.28 -5.41 -4.43
N ILE A 434 -18.97 -5.58 -4.53
CA ILE A 434 -18.26 -6.78 -4.12
C ILE A 434 -17.11 -6.37 -3.21
N ASP A 435 -16.97 -7.06 -2.07
CA ASP A 435 -15.89 -6.83 -1.11
C ASP A 435 -15.04 -8.12 -0.99
N GLU A 436 -13.72 -8.01 -1.16
CA GLU A 436 -12.79 -9.12 -0.89
C GLU A 436 -12.71 -9.34 0.63
N VAL A 437 -13.12 -10.52 1.12
CA VAL A 437 -13.16 -10.88 2.55
C VAL A 437 -12.45 -12.22 2.80
N PRO A 438 -12.02 -12.54 4.04
CA PRO A 438 -11.34 -13.82 4.34
C PRO A 438 -12.15 -15.08 3.95
N GLY A 439 -13.48 -14.97 3.84
CA GLY A 439 -14.39 -16.03 3.40
C GLY A 439 -14.67 -16.10 1.89
N GLY A 440 -13.96 -15.33 1.05
CA GLY A 440 -14.20 -15.26 -0.41
C GLY A 440 -14.62 -13.87 -0.86
N LEU A 441 -15.67 -13.77 -1.69
CA LEU A 441 -16.20 -12.46 -2.15
C LEU A 441 -17.58 -12.23 -1.57
N ALA A 442 -17.74 -11.24 -0.70
CA ALA A 442 -19.04 -10.80 -0.24
C ALA A 442 -19.69 -9.95 -1.34
N VAL A 443 -20.84 -10.38 -1.87
CA VAL A 443 -21.55 -9.68 -2.95
C VAL A 443 -22.83 -9.07 -2.40
N ARG A 444 -23.00 -7.76 -2.62
CA ARG A 444 -24.22 -6.99 -2.40
C ARG A 444 -24.81 -6.59 -3.74
N LEU A 445 -26.01 -7.10 -4.06
CA LEU A 445 -26.82 -6.68 -5.20
C LEU A 445 -28.01 -5.84 -4.70
N GLU A 446 -27.90 -4.53 -4.81
CA GLU A 446 -29.01 -3.59 -4.65
C GLU A 446 -29.83 -3.54 -5.94
N TYR A 447 -31.16 -3.47 -5.83
CA TYR A 447 -32.07 -3.40 -6.98
C TYR A 447 -33.18 -2.37 -6.76
N ASN A 448 -33.63 -1.74 -7.86
CA ASN A 448 -34.76 -0.81 -7.85
C ASN A 448 -36.09 -1.57 -7.73
N GLY A 449 -36.80 -1.34 -6.62
CA GLY A 449 -38.08 -1.98 -6.30
C GLY A 449 -39.26 -1.52 -7.16
N ASP A 450 -39.14 -0.38 -7.86
CA ASP A 450 -40.16 0.07 -8.82
C ASP A 450 -40.30 -0.96 -9.97
N ILE A 451 -39.18 -1.52 -10.42
CA ILE A 451 -39.09 -2.36 -11.63
C ILE A 451 -38.80 -3.85 -11.36
N PHE A 452 -38.24 -4.19 -10.20
CA PHE A 452 -37.90 -5.57 -9.83
C PHE A 452 -38.68 -6.07 -8.62
N GLU A 453 -39.08 -7.34 -8.68
CA GLU A 453 -39.48 -8.13 -7.53
C GLU A 453 -38.26 -8.80 -6.86
N PRO A 454 -38.29 -9.00 -5.53
CA PRO A 454 -37.17 -9.61 -4.80
C PRO A 454 -36.77 -11.00 -5.35
N ALA A 455 -37.72 -11.74 -5.89
CA ALA A 455 -37.49 -13.04 -6.53
C ALA A 455 -36.66 -12.90 -7.83
N THR A 456 -36.90 -11.86 -8.62
CA THR A 456 -36.23 -11.62 -9.90
C THR A 456 -34.80 -11.09 -9.69
N ALA A 457 -34.62 -10.18 -8.74
CA ALA A 457 -33.28 -9.77 -8.31
C ALA A 457 -32.48 -10.94 -7.71
N ARG A 458 -33.13 -11.85 -6.96
CA ARG A 458 -32.49 -13.07 -6.45
C ARG A 458 -32.07 -14.03 -7.56
N ARG A 459 -32.87 -14.22 -8.61
CA ARG A 459 -32.46 -15.01 -9.79
C ARG A 459 -31.22 -14.40 -10.46
N LEU A 460 -31.15 -13.08 -10.63
CA LEU A 460 -29.95 -12.42 -11.17
C LEU A 460 -28.69 -12.66 -10.31
N ALA A 461 -28.82 -12.61 -8.98
CA ALA A 461 -27.73 -12.94 -8.05
C ALA A 461 -27.28 -14.41 -8.17
N VAL A 462 -28.22 -15.35 -8.24
CA VAL A 462 -27.94 -16.79 -8.43
C VAL A 462 -27.25 -17.04 -9.78
N HIS A 463 -27.80 -16.50 -10.87
CA HIS A 463 -27.21 -16.60 -12.21
C HIS A 463 -25.77 -16.06 -12.25
N PHE A 464 -25.48 -14.97 -11.53
CA PHE A 464 -24.12 -14.45 -11.41
C PHE A 464 -23.18 -15.44 -10.68
N ALA A 465 -23.62 -16.02 -9.56
CA ALA A 465 -22.81 -16.96 -8.79
C ALA A 465 -22.55 -18.30 -9.50
N GLU A 466 -23.59 -18.88 -10.12
CA GLU A 466 -23.45 -20.09 -10.94
C GLU A 466 -22.56 -19.81 -12.16
N LEU A 467 -22.70 -18.64 -12.81
CA LEU A 467 -21.88 -18.28 -13.96
C LEU A 467 -20.41 -18.05 -13.57
N CYS A 468 -20.12 -17.42 -12.42
CA CYS A 468 -18.77 -17.36 -11.85
C CYS A 468 -18.16 -18.77 -11.73
N THR A 469 -18.90 -19.71 -11.15
CA THR A 469 -18.46 -21.09 -10.95
C THR A 469 -18.26 -21.82 -12.29
N ALA A 470 -19.18 -21.64 -13.23
CA ALA A 470 -19.13 -22.22 -14.57
C ALA A 470 -17.94 -21.74 -15.41
N ILE A 471 -17.62 -20.45 -15.31
CA ILE A 471 -16.49 -19.81 -15.99
C ILE A 471 -15.16 -20.36 -15.47
N VAL A 472 -15.03 -20.57 -14.16
CA VAL A 472 -13.82 -21.19 -13.58
C VAL A 472 -13.63 -22.63 -14.06
N ALA A 473 -14.72 -23.37 -14.31
CA ALA A 473 -14.67 -24.75 -14.78
C ALA A 473 -14.40 -24.90 -16.29
N ASP A 474 -14.95 -24.03 -17.13
CA ASP A 474 -14.90 -24.15 -18.61
C ASP A 474 -14.88 -22.75 -19.30
N PRO A 475 -13.77 -21.98 -19.18
CA PRO A 475 -13.69 -20.59 -19.65
C PRO A 475 -13.67 -20.44 -21.19
N GLY A 476 -13.20 -21.47 -21.91
CA GLY A 476 -13.19 -21.51 -23.37
C GLY A 476 -14.59 -21.68 -24.00
N ARG A 477 -15.62 -21.90 -23.19
CA ARG A 477 -17.00 -22.10 -23.66
C ARG A 477 -17.64 -20.79 -24.13
N PRO A 478 -18.38 -20.78 -25.25
CA PRO A 478 -19.14 -19.61 -25.69
C PRO A 478 -20.10 -19.08 -24.62
N LEU A 479 -20.21 -17.75 -24.50
CA LEU A 479 -21.03 -17.08 -23.47
C LEU A 479 -22.47 -17.60 -23.44
N SER A 480 -23.10 -17.86 -24.59
CA SER A 480 -24.47 -18.40 -24.68
C SER A 480 -24.62 -19.82 -24.09
N ARG A 481 -23.53 -20.59 -24.05
CA ARG A 481 -23.52 -22.02 -23.70
C ARG A 481 -23.09 -22.31 -22.27
N LEU A 482 -22.52 -21.34 -21.56
CA LEU A 482 -22.20 -21.48 -20.14
C LEU A 482 -23.50 -21.71 -19.35
N PRO A 483 -23.53 -22.64 -18.38
CA PRO A 483 -24.65 -22.74 -17.45
C PRO A 483 -24.76 -21.48 -16.59
N MET A 484 -25.99 -21.07 -16.28
CA MET A 484 -26.31 -20.01 -15.31
C MET A 484 -27.39 -20.48 -14.35
N ALA A 485 -28.39 -21.23 -14.84
CA ALA A 485 -29.46 -21.78 -14.02
C ALA A 485 -28.88 -22.72 -12.96
N ASP A 486 -29.31 -22.59 -11.71
CA ASP A 486 -28.84 -23.42 -10.58
C ASP A 486 -29.40 -24.85 -10.59
N ALA A 487 -29.14 -25.65 -9.57
CA ALA A 487 -29.64 -27.03 -9.51
C ALA A 487 -31.18 -27.13 -9.48
N VAL A 488 -31.88 -26.12 -8.92
CA VAL A 488 -33.34 -26.05 -8.84
C VAL A 488 -33.91 -25.59 -10.17
N GLU A 489 -33.40 -24.49 -10.74
CA GLU A 489 -33.82 -24.00 -12.05
C GLU A 489 -33.50 -25.01 -13.17
N ARG A 490 -32.41 -25.78 -13.07
CA ARG A 490 -32.13 -26.90 -13.99
C ARG A 490 -33.15 -28.03 -13.85
N ALA A 491 -33.64 -28.31 -12.63
CA ALA A 491 -34.70 -29.29 -12.40
C ALA A 491 -36.06 -28.77 -12.91
N ASP A 492 -36.42 -27.52 -12.64
CA ASP A 492 -37.65 -26.88 -13.14
C ASP A 492 -37.65 -26.77 -14.68
N LEU A 493 -36.51 -26.43 -15.29
CA LEU A 493 -36.35 -26.43 -16.75
C LEU A 493 -36.38 -27.84 -17.35
N ALA A 494 -35.94 -28.87 -16.62
CA ALA A 494 -36.09 -30.26 -17.04
C ALA A 494 -37.57 -30.70 -17.00
N LEU A 495 -38.26 -30.43 -15.89
CA LEU A 495 -39.70 -30.65 -15.72
C LEU A 495 -40.53 -29.91 -16.80
N PHE A 496 -40.18 -28.66 -17.10
CA PHE A 496 -40.85 -27.84 -18.12
C PHE A 496 -40.54 -28.32 -19.56
N ARG A 497 -39.35 -28.89 -19.82
CA ARG A 497 -38.96 -29.41 -21.14
C ARG A 497 -39.41 -30.85 -21.40
N GLY A 498 -39.78 -31.59 -20.36
CA GLY A 498 -40.37 -32.91 -20.52
C GLY A 498 -40.79 -33.55 -19.21
N ALA A 499 -42.05 -33.98 -19.13
CA ALA A 499 -42.51 -34.93 -18.14
C ALA A 499 -41.87 -36.31 -18.40
N GLN A 500 -40.62 -36.49 -17.96
CA GLN A 500 -39.98 -37.80 -17.82
C GLN A 500 -39.24 -37.91 -16.49
N ARG A 501 -39.40 -39.08 -15.89
CA ARG A 501 -38.93 -39.50 -14.57
C ARG A 501 -37.40 -39.38 -14.47
N LEU A 502 -36.88 -38.80 -13.38
CA LEU A 502 -35.48 -39.00 -13.00
C LEU A 502 -35.34 -40.38 -12.37
N ASP A 503 -34.48 -41.22 -12.96
CA ASP A 503 -34.03 -42.47 -12.34
C ASP A 503 -32.85 -42.18 -11.41
N ILE A 504 -33.12 -42.00 -10.12
CA ILE A 504 -32.09 -42.03 -9.07
C ILE A 504 -31.75 -43.51 -8.81
N THR A 505 -30.50 -43.83 -8.50
CA THR A 505 -30.12 -45.18 -8.03
C THR A 505 -29.41 -45.12 -6.68
N ASP A 506 -29.58 -46.16 -5.87
CA ASP A 506 -28.95 -46.29 -4.56
C ASP A 506 -27.48 -46.78 -4.64
N ALA A 507 -26.84 -46.99 -3.47
CA ALA A 507 -25.47 -47.49 -3.37
C ALA A 507 -25.26 -48.93 -3.90
N HIS A 508 -26.34 -49.62 -4.32
CA HIS A 508 -26.32 -50.95 -4.92
C HIS A 508 -26.82 -50.95 -6.38
N GLY A 509 -27.18 -49.79 -6.93
CA GLY A 509 -27.62 -49.61 -8.31
C GLY A 509 -29.13 -49.82 -8.55
N ALA A 510 -29.95 -49.88 -7.49
CA ALA A 510 -31.40 -50.07 -7.60
C ALA A 510 -32.16 -48.74 -7.75
N PRO A 511 -33.21 -48.64 -8.61
CA PRO A 511 -33.88 -47.35 -8.86
C PRO A 511 -34.76 -46.85 -7.71
N VAL A 512 -34.67 -45.56 -7.39
CA VAL A 512 -35.48 -44.83 -6.41
C VAL A 512 -36.34 -43.78 -7.13
N ALA A 513 -37.63 -43.73 -6.84
CA ALA A 513 -38.58 -42.82 -7.48
C ALA A 513 -38.83 -41.55 -6.63
N VAL A 514 -38.82 -40.38 -7.27
CA VAL A 514 -39.16 -39.09 -6.65
C VAL A 514 -40.60 -38.70 -7.02
N GLY A 515 -41.38 -38.21 -6.04
CA GLY A 515 -42.75 -37.73 -6.23
C GLY A 515 -42.84 -36.34 -6.89
N GLU A 516 -44.05 -35.92 -7.26
CA GLU A 516 -44.29 -34.66 -7.97
C GLU A 516 -44.03 -33.39 -7.11
N PRO A 517 -43.80 -32.22 -7.75
CA PRO A 517 -43.29 -31.03 -7.07
C PRO A 517 -44.31 -30.41 -6.10
N GLY A 518 -43.94 -30.32 -4.82
CA GLY A 518 -44.71 -29.61 -3.79
C GLY A 518 -44.14 -29.84 -2.39
N ASP A 519 -43.89 -31.09 -2.03
CA ASP A 519 -43.22 -31.53 -0.79
C ASP A 519 -42.30 -32.71 -1.11
N LEU A 520 -41.00 -32.58 -0.88
CA LEU A 520 -39.98 -33.56 -1.31
C LEU A 520 -39.85 -34.73 -0.31
N VAL A 521 -40.84 -35.62 -0.30
CA VAL A 521 -40.83 -36.83 0.54
C VAL A 521 -39.84 -37.85 0.00
N VAL A 522 -38.75 -38.08 0.74
CA VAL A 522 -37.82 -39.19 0.50
C VAL A 522 -38.43 -40.46 1.08
N VAL A 523 -38.45 -41.54 0.29
CA VAL A 523 -39.03 -42.84 0.65
C VAL A 523 -37.99 -43.96 0.52
N ASP A 524 -38.26 -45.10 1.15
CA ASP A 524 -37.44 -46.32 1.04
C ASP A 524 -37.40 -46.91 -0.38
N GLU A 525 -36.54 -47.91 -0.57
CA GLU A 525 -36.34 -48.67 -1.82
C GLU A 525 -37.62 -49.34 -2.38
N HIS A 526 -38.70 -49.36 -1.60
CA HIS A 526 -40.00 -49.93 -1.99
C HIS A 526 -41.09 -48.86 -2.11
N GLY A 527 -40.74 -47.57 -2.04
CA GLY A 527 -41.65 -46.43 -2.14
C GLY A 527 -42.74 -46.39 -1.07
N SER A 528 -42.56 -47.14 0.03
CA SER A 528 -43.62 -47.54 0.95
C SER A 528 -43.52 -46.84 2.31
N ARG A 529 -42.33 -46.38 2.70
CA ARG A 529 -42.09 -45.72 3.99
C ARG A 529 -41.32 -44.41 3.85
N PRO A 530 -41.76 -43.29 4.45
CA PRO A 530 -41.00 -42.04 4.43
C PRO A 530 -39.73 -42.14 5.28
N LEU A 531 -38.62 -41.67 4.73
CA LEU A 531 -37.33 -41.49 5.41
C LEU A 531 -37.15 -40.05 5.92
N GLY A 532 -37.65 -39.06 5.17
CA GLY A 532 -37.66 -37.65 5.58
C GLY A 532 -38.41 -36.74 4.59
N ARG A 533 -38.67 -35.48 4.99
CA ARG A 533 -39.43 -34.50 4.17
C ARG A 533 -38.58 -33.48 3.42
N ARG A 534 -37.30 -33.35 3.78
CA ARG A 534 -36.33 -32.45 3.17
C ARG A 534 -34.96 -33.09 3.22
N ALA A 535 -34.16 -32.83 2.19
CA ALA A 535 -32.81 -33.36 2.07
C ALA A 535 -31.86 -32.34 1.41
N ARG A 536 -30.55 -32.51 1.60
CA ARG A 536 -29.49 -31.66 1.05
C ARG A 536 -28.34 -32.53 0.55
N TRP A 537 -27.88 -32.27 -0.68
CA TRP A 537 -26.65 -32.89 -1.18
C TRP A 537 -25.42 -32.26 -0.53
N ARG A 538 -24.46 -33.10 -0.13
CA ARG A 538 -23.12 -32.73 0.26
C ARG A 538 -22.22 -32.58 -0.97
N ALA A 539 -21.13 -31.83 -0.82
CA ALA A 539 -20.11 -31.66 -1.85
C ALA A 539 -19.38 -32.97 -2.24
N ASP A 540 -19.47 -34.04 -1.41
CA ASP A 540 -18.94 -35.38 -1.71
C ASP A 540 -19.94 -36.28 -2.46
N GLY A 541 -21.10 -35.74 -2.86
CA GLY A 541 -22.14 -36.50 -3.57
C GLY A 541 -23.00 -37.40 -2.69
N ARG A 542 -22.96 -37.26 -1.36
CA ARG A 542 -23.89 -37.92 -0.42
C ARG A 542 -25.12 -37.04 -0.14
N LEU A 543 -26.21 -37.65 0.32
CA LEU A 543 -27.45 -36.96 0.66
C LEU A 543 -27.68 -36.95 2.18
N ASP A 544 -27.77 -35.77 2.79
CA ASP A 544 -28.23 -35.58 4.18
C ASP A 544 -29.74 -35.41 4.22
N LEU A 545 -30.42 -36.11 5.13
CA LEU A 545 -31.82 -35.85 5.47
C LEU A 545 -31.88 -34.72 6.50
N LEU A 546 -32.56 -33.63 6.16
CA LEU A 546 -32.71 -32.46 7.04
C LEU A 546 -33.83 -32.67 8.07
N ASP A 547 -34.87 -33.40 7.70
CA ASP A 547 -36.03 -33.74 8.54
C ASP A 547 -36.22 -35.26 8.62
N PRO A 548 -35.41 -36.01 9.38
CA PRO A 548 -35.52 -37.46 9.51
C PRO A 548 -36.75 -37.88 10.34
N VAL A 549 -37.34 -39.02 10.01
CA VAL A 549 -38.38 -39.66 10.84
C VAL A 549 -37.72 -40.42 12.00
N GLU A 550 -38.15 -40.19 13.24
CA GLU A 550 -37.53 -40.79 14.44
C GLU A 550 -37.43 -42.33 14.37
N GLY A 551 -36.24 -42.87 14.67
CA GLY A 551 -36.04 -44.29 14.98
C GLY A 551 -35.23 -45.13 13.98
N GLY A 552 -34.36 -44.55 13.14
CA GLY A 552 -33.45 -45.30 12.27
C GLY A 552 -32.02 -44.72 12.25
N GLU A 553 -31.02 -45.55 12.54
CA GLU A 553 -29.60 -45.25 12.29
C GLU A 553 -29.22 -45.63 10.85
N TYR A 554 -28.45 -44.78 10.17
CA TYR A 554 -27.93 -45.01 8.82
C TYR A 554 -26.46 -44.56 8.75
N ASP A 555 -25.57 -45.43 8.25
CA ASP A 555 -24.11 -45.20 8.19
C ASP A 555 -23.63 -44.93 6.76
N VAL A 556 -22.80 -43.89 6.56
CA VAL A 556 -22.40 -43.36 5.24
C VAL A 556 -21.04 -42.63 5.26
N HIS A 557 -19.92 -43.31 5.55
CA HIS A 557 -18.58 -42.66 5.60
C HIS A 557 -17.36 -43.41 5.01
N GLY A 558 -16.30 -42.62 4.71
CA GLY A 558 -15.03 -42.97 4.04
C GLY A 558 -14.92 -42.40 2.59
N VAL A 559 -13.76 -42.22 1.94
CA VAL A 559 -12.30 -42.20 2.32
C VAL A 559 -11.58 -41.16 1.41
N ARG A 560 -10.27 -40.87 1.60
CA ARG A 560 -9.48 -39.77 0.95
C ARG A 560 -8.53 -40.18 -0.19
N ALA A 561 -8.03 -39.20 -0.96
CA ALA A 561 -6.78 -39.24 -1.73
C ALA A 561 -6.02 -37.88 -1.70
N GLN A 562 -4.71 -37.86 -2.00
CA GLN A 562 -3.81 -36.67 -2.01
C GLN A 562 -3.29 -36.34 -3.44
N PRO A 563 -2.97 -35.08 -3.76
CA PRO A 563 -2.29 -34.70 -4.99
C PRO A 563 -0.75 -34.60 -4.83
N VAL A 564 -0.03 -34.73 -5.96
CA VAL A 564 1.42 -34.54 -6.09
C VAL A 564 1.66 -33.41 -7.10
N HIS A 565 2.50 -32.43 -6.76
CA HIS A 565 2.93 -31.37 -7.68
C HIS A 565 4.36 -31.61 -8.19
N ALA A 566 4.63 -31.18 -9.43
CA ALA A 566 5.96 -31.16 -10.04
C ALA A 566 6.68 -29.82 -9.76
N ALA A 567 8.01 -29.83 -9.84
CA ALA A 567 8.85 -28.69 -9.45
C ALA A 567 8.97 -27.59 -10.56
N PRO A 568 9.09 -26.29 -10.17
CA PRO A 568 9.27 -25.18 -11.11
C PRO A 568 10.74 -24.96 -11.54
N ALA A 569 10.94 -24.17 -12.59
CA ALA A 569 12.25 -23.72 -13.09
C ALA A 569 12.64 -22.33 -12.55
N ALA A 570 13.94 -22.03 -12.52
CA ALA A 570 14.50 -20.83 -11.87
C ALA A 570 14.43 -19.54 -12.72
N LEU A 571 14.43 -18.38 -12.03
CA LEU A 571 14.50 -17.02 -12.61
C LEU A 571 15.86 -16.70 -13.24
N GLY A 572 15.84 -15.96 -14.35
CA GLY A 572 16.98 -15.78 -15.25
C GLY A 572 17.77 -14.48 -15.10
N ASP A 573 17.12 -13.35 -14.79
CA ASP A 573 17.78 -12.04 -14.74
C ASP A 573 17.23 -11.04 -13.70
N ASP A 574 18.01 -9.99 -13.41
CA ASP A 574 17.72 -8.94 -12.42
C ASP A 574 16.33 -8.28 -12.64
N VAL A 575 15.89 -8.10 -13.90
CA VAL A 575 14.62 -7.42 -14.20
C VAL A 575 13.44 -8.35 -13.95
N GLU A 576 13.57 -9.64 -14.28
CA GLU A 576 12.61 -10.66 -13.87
C GLU A 576 12.49 -10.74 -12.35
N GLN A 577 13.60 -10.68 -11.62
CA GLN A 577 13.59 -10.71 -10.15
C GLN A 577 12.89 -9.48 -9.55
N ILE A 578 13.12 -8.27 -10.10
CA ILE A 578 12.45 -7.05 -9.62
C ILE A 578 10.95 -7.08 -9.95
N VAL A 579 10.56 -7.56 -11.14
CA VAL A 579 9.15 -7.74 -11.49
C VAL A 579 8.49 -8.75 -10.54
N ALA A 580 9.11 -9.90 -10.30
CA ALA A 580 8.63 -10.91 -9.34
C ALA A 580 8.48 -10.34 -7.92
N GLN A 581 9.46 -9.58 -7.41
CA GLN A 581 9.39 -8.96 -6.08
C GLN A 581 8.28 -7.91 -5.97
N VAL A 582 8.11 -7.07 -6.99
CA VAL A 582 7.02 -6.08 -7.04
C VAL A 582 5.67 -6.78 -7.05
N TRP A 583 5.55 -7.90 -7.76
CA TRP A 583 4.34 -8.71 -7.75
C TRP A 583 4.12 -9.39 -6.40
N SER A 584 5.14 -9.98 -5.77
CA SER A 584 5.03 -10.52 -4.42
C SER A 584 4.49 -9.50 -3.43
N LYS A 585 5.06 -8.29 -3.45
CA LYS A 585 4.65 -7.18 -2.59
C LYS A 585 3.22 -6.70 -2.82
N VAL A 586 2.80 -6.62 -4.08
CA VAL A 586 1.50 -6.02 -4.47
C VAL A 586 0.37 -7.04 -4.49
N LEU A 587 0.67 -8.33 -4.66
CA LEU A 587 -0.33 -9.41 -4.71
C LEU A 587 -0.40 -10.26 -3.43
N GLY A 588 0.64 -10.21 -2.58
CA GLY A 588 0.76 -11.08 -1.41
C GLY A 588 1.05 -12.53 -1.76
N VAL A 589 1.90 -12.77 -2.77
CA VAL A 589 2.30 -14.11 -3.24
C VAL A 589 3.80 -14.35 -3.05
N ASP A 590 4.16 -15.57 -2.65
CA ASP A 590 5.55 -15.97 -2.44
C ASP A 590 6.20 -16.44 -3.76
N ASP A 591 7.40 -15.93 -4.05
CA ASP A 591 8.30 -16.34 -5.15
C ASP A 591 7.68 -16.62 -6.56
N PRO A 592 7.10 -15.61 -7.25
CA PRO A 592 6.65 -15.71 -8.64
C PRO A 592 7.70 -16.25 -9.61
N ALA A 593 7.37 -17.31 -10.35
CA ALA A 593 8.24 -17.89 -11.38
C ALA A 593 8.27 -17.03 -12.66
N PRO A 594 9.25 -17.22 -13.57
CA PRO A 594 9.42 -16.36 -14.76
C PRO A 594 8.22 -16.39 -15.71
N SER A 595 7.63 -17.58 -15.81
CA SER A 595 6.45 -17.89 -16.59
C SER A 595 5.13 -17.62 -15.86
N ASP A 596 5.17 -17.27 -14.57
CA ASP A 596 3.95 -16.96 -13.85
C ASP A 596 3.36 -15.66 -14.39
N ASP A 597 2.04 -15.65 -14.47
CA ASP A 597 1.26 -14.54 -14.98
C ASP A 597 0.78 -13.67 -13.81
N PHE A 598 0.95 -12.35 -13.94
CA PHE A 598 0.69 -11.35 -12.91
C PHE A 598 -0.70 -11.47 -12.34
N PHE A 599 -1.66 -11.57 -13.24
CA PHE A 599 -3.04 -11.56 -12.84
C PHE A 599 -3.44 -12.97 -12.37
N ALA A 600 -2.71 -14.01 -12.80
CA ALA A 600 -2.96 -15.40 -12.44
C ALA A 600 -2.54 -15.69 -10.99
N LEU A 601 -1.49 -14.99 -10.54
CA LEU A 601 -1.11 -14.83 -9.14
C LEU A 601 -2.02 -13.86 -8.38
N GLY A 602 -2.79 -13.04 -9.08
CA GLY A 602 -3.92 -12.31 -8.51
C GLY A 602 -3.93 -10.80 -8.66
N GLY A 603 -3.21 -10.26 -9.64
CA GLY A 603 -3.35 -8.88 -10.13
C GLY A 603 -4.80 -8.41 -10.31
N SER A 604 -5.16 -7.34 -9.62
CA SER A 604 -6.30 -6.47 -9.96
C SER A 604 -5.86 -5.30 -10.87
N SER A 605 -6.76 -4.47 -11.42
CA SER A 605 -6.32 -3.30 -12.23
C SER A 605 -5.63 -2.28 -11.35
N MET A 606 -6.12 -2.16 -10.12
CA MET A 606 -5.52 -1.36 -9.07
C MET A 606 -4.15 -1.92 -8.69
N ALA A 607 -4.00 -3.25 -8.60
CA ALA A 607 -2.72 -3.91 -8.40
C ALA A 607 -1.77 -3.71 -9.60
N ALA A 608 -2.27 -3.74 -10.84
CA ALA A 608 -1.46 -3.48 -12.03
C ALA A 608 -0.98 -2.02 -12.08
N MET A 609 -1.83 -1.08 -11.67
CA MET A 609 -1.45 0.32 -11.47
C MET A 609 -0.49 0.51 -10.30
N GLN A 610 -0.62 -0.27 -9.22
CA GLN A 610 0.32 -0.28 -8.08
C GLN A 610 1.66 -0.90 -8.48
N VAL A 611 1.67 -1.97 -9.27
CA VAL A 611 2.87 -2.56 -9.86
C VAL A 611 3.50 -1.60 -10.85
N ASN A 612 2.75 -0.94 -11.72
CA ASN A 612 3.30 0.08 -12.62
C ASN A 612 3.81 1.30 -11.84
N TRP A 613 3.17 1.67 -10.72
CA TRP A 613 3.63 2.73 -9.83
C TRP A 613 4.91 2.36 -9.06
N GLU A 614 5.01 1.13 -8.55
CA GLU A 614 6.23 0.61 -7.90
C GLU A 614 7.34 0.36 -8.94
N LEU A 615 7.07 -0.18 -10.13
CA LEU A 615 8.04 -0.31 -11.22
C LEU A 615 8.52 1.06 -11.71
N ARG A 616 7.64 2.04 -11.87
CA ARG A 616 8.02 3.44 -12.15
C ARG A 616 8.90 4.04 -11.05
N LYS A 617 8.61 3.72 -9.80
CA LYS A 617 9.37 4.18 -8.63
C LYS A 617 10.72 3.47 -8.47
N LEU A 618 10.82 2.19 -8.84
CA LEU A 618 12.01 1.36 -8.70
C LEU A 618 12.93 1.43 -9.92
N LEU A 619 12.37 1.57 -11.13
CA LEU A 619 13.05 1.43 -12.42
C LEU A 619 12.89 2.64 -13.35
N GLY A 620 12.15 3.67 -12.94
CA GLY A 620 11.95 4.90 -13.72
C GLY A 620 11.04 4.76 -14.95
N VAL A 621 10.69 3.53 -15.35
CA VAL A 621 9.86 3.25 -16.54
C VAL A 621 8.37 3.37 -16.24
N GLU A 622 7.66 4.14 -17.05
CA GLU A 622 6.20 4.17 -17.06
C GLU A 622 5.71 3.28 -18.22
N ILE A 623 5.25 2.07 -17.88
CA ILE A 623 4.78 1.11 -18.89
C ILE A 623 3.31 1.45 -19.17
N PRO A 624 2.91 1.71 -20.43
CA PRO A 624 1.50 1.91 -20.77
C PRO A 624 0.66 0.75 -20.25
N MET A 625 -0.51 1.03 -19.65
CA MET A 625 -1.28 -0.03 -18.98
C MET A 625 -1.75 -1.12 -19.96
N THR A 626 -1.81 -0.83 -21.27
CA THR A 626 -2.02 -1.83 -22.33
C THR A 626 -0.89 -2.86 -22.43
N GLU A 627 0.36 -2.40 -22.36
CA GLU A 627 1.58 -3.23 -22.54
C GLU A 627 1.73 -4.25 -21.40
N VAL A 628 1.48 -3.85 -20.15
CA VAL A 628 1.47 -4.76 -18.97
C VAL A 628 0.45 -5.91 -19.13
N PHE A 629 -0.61 -5.67 -19.90
CA PHE A 629 -1.69 -6.64 -20.15
C PHE A 629 -1.43 -7.47 -21.44
N GLU A 630 -0.53 -7.04 -22.32
CA GLU A 630 -0.07 -7.81 -23.49
C GLU A 630 1.13 -8.70 -23.16
N HIS A 631 1.93 -8.32 -22.16
CA HIS A 631 3.07 -9.10 -21.67
C HIS A 631 2.92 -9.43 -20.16
N PRO A 632 1.87 -10.17 -19.75
CA PRO A 632 1.48 -10.32 -18.34
C PRO A 632 2.30 -11.33 -17.55
N THR A 633 3.47 -11.79 -18.02
CA THR A 633 4.36 -12.73 -17.29
C THR A 633 5.56 -12.01 -16.69
N VAL A 634 6.20 -12.58 -15.65
CA VAL A 634 7.39 -11.97 -15.03
C VAL A 634 8.46 -11.68 -16.10
N SER A 635 8.76 -12.66 -16.95
CA SER A 635 9.65 -12.52 -18.11
C SER A 635 9.14 -11.52 -19.15
N GLY A 636 7.84 -11.52 -19.45
CA GLY A 636 7.23 -10.64 -20.45
C GLY A 636 7.30 -9.16 -20.05
N LEU A 637 6.89 -8.85 -18.82
CA LEU A 637 6.93 -7.50 -18.29
C LEU A 637 8.38 -7.02 -18.10
N ALA A 638 9.29 -7.91 -17.69
CA ALA A 638 10.71 -7.63 -17.64
C ALA A 638 11.33 -7.35 -19.03
N ALA A 639 10.80 -7.93 -20.11
CA ALA A 639 11.21 -7.59 -21.47
C ALA A 639 10.76 -6.17 -21.87
N LEU A 640 9.53 -5.78 -21.52
CA LEU A 640 9.00 -4.43 -21.77
C LEU A 640 9.79 -3.35 -21.02
N VAL A 641 10.06 -3.58 -19.73
CA VAL A 641 10.92 -2.73 -18.90
C VAL A 641 12.25 -2.46 -19.64
N ARG A 642 12.89 -3.51 -20.16
CA ARG A 642 14.17 -3.39 -20.89
C ARG A 642 14.07 -2.53 -22.16
N THR A 643 12.98 -2.61 -22.93
CA THR A 643 12.77 -1.69 -24.06
C THR A 643 12.43 -0.26 -23.65
N ALA A 644 11.72 -0.07 -22.54
CA ALA A 644 11.36 1.25 -22.02
C ALA A 644 12.54 1.99 -21.36
N SER A 645 13.51 1.25 -20.78
CA SER A 645 14.73 1.81 -20.17
C SER A 645 15.76 2.38 -21.16
N GLY A 646 15.45 2.45 -22.46
CA GLY A 646 16.33 2.93 -23.52
C GLY A 646 16.41 4.46 -23.71
N GLY A 647 15.97 5.27 -22.74
CA GLY A 647 15.96 6.74 -22.81
C GLY A 647 16.20 7.42 -21.44
N ASP A 648 17.06 8.43 -21.42
CA ASP A 648 17.70 8.99 -20.21
C ASP A 648 16.79 9.77 -19.21
N GLY A 649 17.05 9.52 -17.91
CA GLY A 649 16.73 10.37 -16.73
C GLY A 649 15.29 10.28 -16.21
N GLY A 650 14.93 9.67 -15.06
CA GLY A 650 15.58 9.61 -13.73
C GLY A 650 14.66 10.31 -12.70
N SER A 651 14.50 9.95 -11.42
CA SER A 651 15.22 9.08 -10.46
C SER A 651 14.26 8.72 -9.29
N GLY A 652 14.53 7.77 -8.37
CA GLY A 652 15.64 6.83 -8.28
C GLY A 652 15.59 5.89 -7.05
N TRP A 653 16.14 4.68 -7.20
CA TRP A 653 17.20 4.18 -6.33
C TRP A 653 18.47 4.17 -7.18
N HIS A 654 19.62 4.54 -6.61
CA HIS A 654 20.86 4.72 -7.39
C HIS A 654 21.87 3.61 -7.12
N ARG A 655 21.94 2.63 -8.03
CA ARG A 655 23.06 1.67 -8.09
C ARG A 655 24.28 2.39 -8.63
N ALA A 656 25.40 2.34 -7.90
CA ALA A 656 26.68 2.82 -8.42
C ALA A 656 27.14 1.88 -9.56
N GLU A 657 27.27 2.38 -10.78
CA GLU A 657 28.05 1.68 -11.79
C GLU A 657 29.54 1.79 -11.43
N LEU A 658 30.15 0.66 -11.06
CA LEU A 658 31.58 0.60 -10.80
C LEU A 658 32.35 0.88 -12.10
N PRO A 659 33.49 1.61 -12.05
CA PRO A 659 34.41 1.71 -13.19
C PRO A 659 34.76 0.30 -13.68
N ALA A 660 34.61 0.05 -14.98
CA ALA A 660 34.60 -1.29 -15.57
C ALA A 660 35.82 -2.14 -15.16
N GLY A 661 35.62 -3.14 -14.28
CA GLY A 661 36.73 -3.93 -13.73
C GLY A 661 36.34 -4.97 -12.67
N GLY A 662 35.54 -5.97 -13.04
CA GLY A 662 35.35 -7.21 -12.27
C GLY A 662 34.55 -7.09 -10.95
N PRO A 663 34.34 -8.20 -10.22
CA PRO A 663 33.82 -8.16 -8.85
C PRO A 663 34.82 -7.50 -7.90
N GLY A 664 34.33 -6.65 -7.00
CA GLY A 664 35.14 -5.96 -6.00
C GLY A 664 35.10 -6.59 -4.61
N HIS A 665 36.16 -6.38 -3.83
CA HIS A 665 36.37 -6.89 -2.47
C HIS A 665 36.81 -5.77 -1.52
N LEU A 666 36.47 -5.88 -0.23
CA LEU A 666 36.54 -4.88 0.84
C LEU A 666 35.87 -3.54 0.51
N TRP A 667 34.89 -3.13 1.31
CA TRP A 667 34.29 -1.80 1.22
C TRP A 667 34.11 -1.19 2.61
N ASN A 668 34.99 -0.24 2.94
CA ASN A 668 34.82 0.59 4.13
C ASN A 668 34.01 1.83 3.74
N VAL A 669 33.08 2.25 4.59
CA VAL A 669 32.20 3.40 4.33
C VAL A 669 32.27 4.39 5.50
N ALA A 670 32.38 5.68 5.19
CA ALA A 670 32.25 6.77 6.14
C ALA A 670 31.12 7.69 5.67
N ALA A 671 30.14 7.94 6.54
CA ALA A 671 28.95 8.70 6.23
C ALA A 671 28.72 9.83 7.22
N LEU A 672 28.22 10.94 6.70
CA LEU A 672 28.12 12.22 7.40
C LEU A 672 26.71 12.80 7.41
N GLY A 673 25.83 12.27 6.55
CA GLY A 673 24.41 12.57 6.49
C GLY A 673 23.73 11.72 5.43
N ALA A 674 22.47 12.04 5.13
CA ALA A 674 21.70 11.37 4.07
C ALA A 674 22.21 11.72 2.65
N GLU A 675 22.82 12.90 2.50
CA GLU A 675 23.25 13.46 1.21
C GLU A 675 24.78 13.42 1.01
N ASP A 676 25.55 12.89 1.96
CA ASP A 676 27.02 12.85 1.91
C ASP A 676 27.56 11.52 2.47
N VAL A 677 27.93 10.62 1.56
CA VAL A 677 28.49 9.30 1.89
C VAL A 677 29.75 9.03 1.06
N TRP A 678 30.82 8.62 1.73
CA TRP A 678 32.07 8.23 1.10
C TRP A 678 32.33 6.73 1.30
N ALA A 679 32.60 6.01 0.22
CA ALA A 679 32.92 4.59 0.23
C ALA A 679 34.28 4.34 -0.42
N ALA A 680 35.06 3.40 0.12
CA ALA A 680 36.36 3.04 -0.44
C ALA A 680 36.56 1.52 -0.40
N GLY A 681 36.96 0.95 -1.55
CA GLY A 681 37.13 -0.49 -1.69
C GLY A 681 38.11 -0.92 -2.78
N GLN A 682 38.27 -2.24 -2.97
CA GLN A 682 39.18 -2.83 -3.95
C GLN A 682 38.38 -3.48 -5.10
N THR A 683 38.90 -3.38 -6.32
CA THR A 683 38.47 -4.15 -7.49
C THR A 683 39.67 -4.84 -8.14
N ASP A 684 39.41 -5.72 -9.11
CA ASP A 684 40.46 -6.35 -9.93
C ASP A 684 41.38 -5.34 -10.63
N ALA A 685 40.91 -4.10 -10.84
CA ALA A 685 41.65 -3.03 -11.52
C ALA A 685 42.47 -2.12 -10.57
N GLY A 686 42.22 -2.14 -9.26
CA GLY A 686 42.82 -1.22 -8.28
C GLY A 686 41.85 -0.89 -7.14
N SER A 687 42.18 0.05 -6.26
CA SER A 687 41.15 0.57 -5.34
C SER A 687 40.29 1.62 -6.03
N VAL A 688 39.04 1.69 -5.60
CA VAL A 688 38.04 2.67 -6.02
C VAL A 688 37.58 3.43 -4.77
N VAL A 689 37.47 4.75 -4.89
CA VAL A 689 36.78 5.60 -3.90
C VAL A 689 35.58 6.20 -4.60
N LEU A 690 34.43 6.17 -3.93
CA LEU A 690 33.16 6.71 -4.41
C LEU A 690 32.65 7.78 -3.43
N HIS A 691 32.11 8.87 -3.95
CA HIS A 691 31.40 9.89 -3.19
C HIS A 691 29.96 10.00 -3.69
N TRP A 692 29.01 9.89 -2.76
CA TRP A 692 27.58 10.14 -2.97
C TRP A 692 27.24 11.56 -2.49
N ASP A 693 26.66 12.35 -3.39
CA ASP A 693 26.31 13.77 -3.21
C ASP A 693 24.80 14.04 -2.98
N GLY A 694 24.05 13.00 -2.59
CA GLY A 694 22.59 13.04 -2.48
C GLY A 694 21.85 12.71 -3.79
N ARG A 695 22.56 12.60 -4.93
CA ARG A 695 21.95 12.37 -6.25
C ARG A 695 22.66 11.33 -7.09
N SER A 696 23.97 11.19 -6.95
CA SER A 696 24.77 10.29 -7.78
C SER A 696 26.03 9.83 -7.06
N TRP A 697 26.47 8.60 -7.37
CA TRP A 697 27.79 8.12 -6.99
C TRP A 697 28.81 8.60 -8.03
N THR A 698 29.85 9.27 -7.57
CA THR A 698 30.97 9.72 -8.40
C THR A 698 32.24 8.96 -8.04
N ALA A 699 32.94 8.44 -9.04
CA ALA A 699 34.23 7.78 -8.84
C ALA A 699 35.35 8.83 -8.70
N VAL A 700 36.11 8.73 -7.61
CA VAL A 700 37.19 9.66 -7.26
C VAL A 700 38.52 9.05 -7.71
N ASP A 701 39.02 9.50 -8.87
CA ASP A 701 40.32 9.08 -9.39
C ASP A 701 41.46 9.93 -8.79
N HIS A 702 42.44 9.26 -8.20
CA HIS A 702 43.69 9.87 -7.74
C HIS A 702 44.81 8.81 -7.74
N PRO A 703 46.00 9.10 -8.29
CA PRO A 703 47.02 8.09 -8.58
C PRO A 703 47.53 7.31 -7.35
N ASP A 704 47.52 7.92 -6.17
CA ASP A 704 47.94 7.29 -4.91
C ASP A 704 46.87 6.39 -4.27
N LEU A 705 45.62 6.39 -4.75
CA LEU A 705 44.52 5.63 -4.15
C LEU A 705 44.63 4.12 -4.33
N ARG A 706 45.57 3.61 -5.12
CA ARG A 706 45.62 2.21 -5.63
C ARG A 706 45.63 1.08 -4.58
N ARG A 707 45.69 1.39 -3.27
CA ARG A 707 45.49 0.42 -2.18
C ARG A 707 44.96 1.05 -0.88
N VAL A 708 43.70 1.50 -0.89
CA VAL A 708 42.99 1.94 0.33
C VAL A 708 42.66 0.73 1.23
N VAL A 709 42.82 0.91 2.54
CA VAL A 709 42.60 -0.10 3.59
C VAL A 709 41.57 0.36 4.63
N GLY A 710 41.27 1.66 4.69
CA GLY A 710 40.27 2.23 5.59
C GLY A 710 39.95 3.69 5.24
N ILE A 711 38.76 4.14 5.64
CA ILE A 711 38.25 5.50 5.44
C ILE A 711 37.69 6.05 6.76
N ALA A 712 37.87 7.34 6.99
CA ALA A 712 37.21 8.09 8.05
C ALA A 712 36.87 9.50 7.55
N ALA A 713 35.69 9.99 7.87
CA ALA A 713 35.22 11.30 7.44
C ALA A 713 34.65 12.05 8.66
N PRO A 714 35.38 13.00 9.27
CA PRO A 714 34.86 13.91 10.29
C PRO A 714 33.91 15.00 9.75
N ALA A 715 34.02 15.43 8.49
CA ALA A 715 33.10 16.37 7.82
C ALA A 715 33.02 16.11 6.30
N ALA A 716 32.01 16.65 5.61
CA ALA A 716 31.79 16.39 4.17
C ALA A 716 32.96 16.89 3.30
N ASP A 717 33.61 17.94 3.76
CA ASP A 717 34.82 18.57 3.24
C ASP A 717 36.11 18.12 3.96
N ASP A 718 36.06 17.07 4.79
CA ASP A 718 37.20 16.56 5.56
C ASP A 718 37.20 15.03 5.59
N VAL A 719 37.92 14.40 4.64
CA VAL A 719 37.91 12.94 4.43
C VAL A 719 39.32 12.35 4.41
N TRP A 720 39.52 11.24 5.11
CA TRP A 720 40.81 10.63 5.37
C TRP A 720 40.84 9.17 4.93
N LEU A 721 41.88 8.77 4.21
CA LEU A 721 42.07 7.43 3.69
C LEU A 721 43.42 6.86 4.13
N SER A 722 43.40 5.70 4.79
CA SER A 722 44.61 4.94 5.15
C SER A 722 44.97 3.93 4.07
N GLY A 723 46.21 3.92 3.61
CA GLY A 723 46.75 2.94 2.66
C GLY A 723 48.22 2.60 2.93
N ARG A 724 48.73 1.58 2.23
CA ARG A 724 50.13 1.12 2.39
C ARG A 724 51.18 2.16 2.00
N THR A 725 50.78 3.20 1.27
CA THR A 725 51.62 4.29 0.80
C THR A 725 51.54 5.54 1.68
N GLY A 726 50.65 5.59 2.67
CA GLY A 726 50.48 6.75 3.54
C GLY A 726 49.02 7.04 3.89
N LEU A 727 48.83 8.18 4.53
CA LEU A 727 47.51 8.74 4.83
C LEU A 727 47.22 9.86 3.82
N LEU A 728 46.08 9.76 3.13
CA LEU A 728 45.57 10.79 2.22
C LEU A 728 44.44 11.57 2.91
N HIS A 729 44.36 12.86 2.59
CA HIS A 729 43.41 13.82 3.15
C HIS A 729 42.77 14.64 2.03
N TRP A 730 41.45 14.75 2.05
CA TRP A 730 40.62 15.62 1.22
C TRP A 730 40.19 16.82 2.04
N ASP A 731 40.53 18.03 1.57
CA ASP A 731 40.25 19.31 2.22
C ASP A 731 38.99 20.03 1.67
N GLY A 732 38.07 19.28 1.07
CA GLY A 732 36.90 19.82 0.36
C GLY A 732 37.19 20.27 -1.07
N SER A 733 38.47 20.39 -1.45
CA SER A 733 38.88 20.91 -2.77
C SER A 733 39.93 20.05 -3.50
N ARG A 734 40.80 19.36 -2.76
CA ARG A 734 41.88 18.55 -3.32
C ARG A 734 42.29 17.41 -2.38
N TRP A 735 42.82 16.35 -2.98
CA TRP A 735 43.57 15.33 -2.26
C TRP A 735 44.99 15.81 -1.99
N SER A 736 45.46 15.56 -0.78
CA SER A 736 46.85 15.76 -0.36
C SER A 736 47.33 14.60 0.48
N ARG A 737 48.64 14.35 0.50
CA ARG A 737 49.24 13.32 1.35
C ARG A 737 49.57 13.93 2.70
N ALA A 738 48.74 13.68 3.70
CA ALA A 738 48.88 14.23 5.04
C ALA A 738 50.07 13.64 5.81
N ALA A 739 50.46 12.39 5.53
CA ALA A 739 51.62 11.77 6.15
C ALA A 739 52.26 10.65 5.31
N GLY A 740 53.56 10.42 5.57
CA GLY A 740 54.39 9.44 4.86
C GLY A 740 54.53 8.07 5.54
N PHE A 741 53.82 7.80 6.63
CA PHE A 741 53.92 6.54 7.40
C PHE A 741 52.92 5.46 6.93
N ASP A 742 53.31 4.18 6.99
CA ASP A 742 52.40 3.05 6.69
C ASP A 742 51.37 2.89 7.82
N CYS A 743 50.10 2.79 7.46
CA CYS A 743 48.97 2.73 8.37
C CYS A 743 48.05 1.54 8.09
N ALA A 744 47.52 0.94 9.15
CA ALA A 744 46.66 -0.23 9.10
C ALA A 744 45.16 0.11 9.06
N SER A 745 44.76 1.20 9.73
CA SER A 745 43.37 1.68 9.80
C SER A 745 43.33 3.15 10.17
N VAL A 746 42.22 3.84 9.87
CA VAL A 746 41.94 5.22 10.30
C VAL A 746 40.52 5.30 10.89
N ILE A 747 40.35 6.12 11.93
CA ILE A 747 39.05 6.47 12.54
C ILE A 747 39.00 7.98 12.80
N ALA A 748 37.80 8.55 12.91
CA ALA A 748 37.59 9.94 13.32
C ALA A 748 36.58 9.98 14.47
N THR A 749 36.93 10.62 15.59
CA THR A 749 36.06 10.71 16.78
C THR A 749 36.30 12.05 17.47
N GLY A 750 35.23 12.76 17.84
CA GLY A 750 35.35 14.06 18.52
C GLY A 750 36.10 15.16 17.74
N GLY A 751 36.16 15.06 16.40
CA GLY A 751 36.98 15.93 15.55
C GLY A 751 38.47 15.56 15.48
N VAL A 752 38.90 14.49 16.16
CA VAL A 752 40.28 13.99 16.16
C VAL A 752 40.39 12.77 15.26
N VAL A 753 41.25 12.84 14.24
CA VAL A 753 41.56 11.72 13.36
C VAL A 753 42.68 10.88 13.98
N ARG A 754 42.50 9.56 14.03
CA ARG A 754 43.46 8.63 14.65
C ARG A 754 43.75 7.47 13.71
N THR A 755 45.02 7.04 13.66
CA THR A 755 45.45 5.95 12.77
C THR A 755 46.47 5.04 13.44
N LEU A 756 46.38 3.74 13.15
CA LEU A 756 47.28 2.72 13.68
C LEU A 756 48.48 2.59 12.74
N LEU A 757 49.66 3.00 13.22
CA LEU A 757 50.91 2.92 12.48
C LEU A 757 51.41 1.49 12.46
N ARG A 758 51.84 1.01 11.29
CA ARG A 758 52.64 -0.22 11.20
C ARG A 758 54.10 0.06 11.58
N PRO A 759 54.81 -0.91 12.18
CA PRO A 759 56.21 -0.73 12.52
C PRO A 759 57.06 -0.78 11.25
N SER A 760 58.00 0.16 11.10
CA SER A 760 58.92 0.23 9.96
C SER A 760 60.08 -0.75 10.10
N THR A 761 60.34 -1.23 11.32
CA THR A 761 61.35 -2.25 11.64
C THR A 761 60.81 -3.23 12.69
N PRO A 762 61.29 -4.48 12.76
CA PRO A 762 60.79 -5.49 13.70
C PRO A 762 60.89 -5.14 15.19
N ASP A 763 61.80 -4.23 15.55
CA ASP A 763 62.03 -3.78 16.92
C ASP A 763 61.23 -2.51 17.29
N GLU A 764 60.51 -1.92 16.34
CA GLU A 764 59.71 -0.71 16.56
C GLU A 764 58.34 -1.07 17.16
N PRO A 765 57.93 -0.47 18.30
CA PRO A 765 56.61 -0.72 18.85
C PRO A 765 55.53 -0.13 17.93
N LEU A 766 54.44 -0.89 17.74
CA LEU A 766 53.19 -0.37 17.19
C LEU A 766 52.79 0.91 17.92
N ALA A 767 52.17 1.84 17.19
CA ALA A 767 51.76 3.12 17.75
C ALA A 767 50.47 3.62 17.12
N VAL A 768 49.69 4.39 17.87
CA VAL A 768 48.56 5.17 17.34
C VAL A 768 49.03 6.61 17.17
N ALA A 769 48.87 7.15 15.96
CA ALA A 769 49.04 8.57 15.70
C ALA A 769 47.67 9.27 15.79
N SER A 770 47.63 10.48 16.35
CA SER A 770 46.42 11.32 16.40
C SER A 770 46.71 12.70 15.84
N TRP A 771 45.82 13.19 14.98
CA TRP A 771 45.87 14.54 14.42
C TRP A 771 45.03 15.48 15.29
N ASP A 772 45.67 16.52 15.83
CA ASP A 772 45.03 17.53 16.69
C ASP A 772 44.58 18.79 15.91
N GLY A 773 44.62 18.74 14.57
CA GLY A 773 44.39 19.87 13.69
C GLY A 773 45.68 20.60 13.27
N THR A 774 46.81 20.34 13.93
CA THR A 774 48.08 21.04 13.67
C THR A 774 49.28 20.09 13.49
N ASP A 775 49.39 19.03 14.30
CA ASP A 775 50.50 18.06 14.24
C ASP A 775 50.07 16.63 14.60
N TRP A 776 50.93 15.65 14.30
CA TRP A 776 50.72 14.22 14.56
C TRP A 776 51.30 13.77 15.89
N GLN A 777 50.44 13.59 16.89
CA GLN A 777 50.81 13.07 18.20
C GLN A 777 50.91 11.53 18.17
N ARG A 778 52.13 10.98 18.16
CA ARG A 778 52.39 9.53 18.18
C ARG A 778 52.41 8.99 19.61
N ARG A 779 51.60 7.95 19.89
CA ARG A 779 51.58 7.21 21.16
C ARG A 779 51.90 5.74 20.92
N ALA A 780 52.99 5.24 21.50
CA ALA A 780 53.33 3.82 21.45
C ALA A 780 52.29 3.00 22.23
N LEU A 781 52.00 1.79 21.74
CA LEU A 781 51.27 0.78 22.48
C LEU A 781 52.16 0.19 23.59
N PRO A 782 51.60 -0.23 24.74
CA PRO A 782 52.38 -0.71 25.89
C PRO A 782 52.89 -2.14 25.70
N VAL A 783 52.44 -2.83 24.66
CA VAL A 783 52.82 -4.21 24.31
C VAL A 783 53.79 -4.17 23.13
N ALA A 784 54.98 -4.75 23.33
CA ALA A 784 55.91 -5.01 22.24
C ALA A 784 55.39 -6.19 21.41
N LEU A 785 55.03 -5.91 20.16
CA LEU A 785 54.50 -6.88 19.21
C LEU A 785 55.46 -7.00 18.02
N PRO A 786 55.84 -8.23 17.61
CA PRO A 786 56.79 -8.43 16.52
C PRO A 786 56.19 -8.01 15.16
N ALA A 787 57.06 -7.76 14.18
CA ALA A 787 56.65 -7.35 12.82
C ALA A 787 55.66 -8.29 12.12
N GLU A 788 55.61 -9.58 12.51
CA GLU A 788 54.63 -10.57 12.04
C GLU A 788 53.25 -10.41 12.71
N THR A 789 52.85 -9.15 12.92
CA THR A 789 51.49 -8.79 13.33
C THR A 789 50.55 -9.07 12.16
N LEU A 790 49.67 -10.06 12.32
CA LEU A 790 48.77 -10.57 11.29
C LEU A 790 47.64 -9.58 10.98
N HIS A 791 47.12 -8.92 12.02
CA HIS A 791 46.03 -7.96 11.91
C HIS A 791 46.12 -6.85 12.96
N GLY A 792 45.53 -5.70 12.65
CA GLY A 792 45.48 -4.53 13.53
C GLY A 792 44.35 -3.59 13.15
N CYS A 793 43.47 -3.25 14.09
CA CYS A 793 42.27 -2.45 13.85
C CYS A 793 42.01 -1.47 15.02
N LEU A 794 41.65 -0.23 14.66
CA LEU A 794 41.15 0.79 15.59
C LEU A 794 39.61 0.80 15.60
N SER A 795 39.03 0.94 16.80
CA SER A 795 37.60 1.22 16.97
C SER A 795 37.39 2.42 17.90
N ALA A 796 36.34 3.20 17.63
CA ALA A 796 35.94 4.36 18.42
C ALA A 796 34.94 3.94 19.51
N ALA A 797 35.14 4.40 20.76
CA ALA A 797 34.16 4.24 21.84
C ALA A 797 33.63 5.58 22.37
N GLY A 798 34.37 6.67 22.17
CA GLY A 798 33.95 8.04 22.51
C GLY A 798 34.85 9.11 21.87
N PRO A 799 34.66 10.40 22.21
CA PRO A 799 35.49 11.51 21.70
C PRO A 799 36.98 11.34 22.03
N ASP A 800 37.29 10.84 23.22
CA ASP A 800 38.66 10.62 23.71
C ASP A 800 38.97 9.15 24.04
N GLU A 801 38.02 8.25 23.79
CA GLU A 801 38.15 6.82 24.05
C GLU A 801 38.19 6.00 22.75
N PHE A 802 39.22 5.17 22.62
CA PHE A 802 39.38 4.28 21.48
C PHE A 802 40.04 2.96 21.88
N TRP A 803 39.84 1.95 21.03
CA TRP A 803 40.25 0.58 21.24
C TRP A 803 41.16 0.12 20.11
N VAL A 804 42.19 -0.64 20.45
CA VAL A 804 43.09 -1.31 19.48
C VAL A 804 42.94 -2.81 19.68
N SER A 805 42.66 -3.51 18.58
CA SER A 805 42.75 -4.97 18.51
C SER A 805 43.87 -5.35 17.56
N THR A 806 44.64 -6.37 17.92
CA THR A 806 45.76 -6.84 17.12
C THR A 806 46.08 -8.29 17.41
N MET A 807 46.63 -9.00 16.42
CA MET A 807 46.89 -10.43 16.48
C MET A 807 48.32 -10.73 16.01
N ARG A 808 49.05 -11.59 16.73
CA ARG A 808 50.37 -12.07 16.33
C ARG A 808 50.39 -13.60 16.17
N SER A 809 51.23 -14.07 15.25
CA SER A 809 51.64 -15.48 15.23
C SER A 809 52.62 -15.77 16.37
N LEU A 810 52.49 -16.92 17.03
CA LEU A 810 53.44 -17.42 18.02
C LEU A 810 54.50 -18.36 17.42
N GLY A 811 54.42 -18.64 16.11
CA GLY A 811 55.41 -19.43 15.36
C GLY A 811 55.30 -20.95 15.52
N ASP A 812 54.54 -21.45 16.50
CA ASP A 812 54.18 -22.87 16.68
C ASP A 812 52.88 -23.26 15.94
N GLY A 813 52.26 -22.31 15.24
CA GLY A 813 50.97 -22.45 14.57
C GLY A 813 49.78 -21.88 15.36
N SER A 814 50.00 -21.43 16.60
CA SER A 814 48.99 -20.68 17.37
C SER A 814 49.11 -19.17 17.18
N THR A 815 48.03 -18.47 17.49
CA THR A 815 47.91 -17.01 17.43
C THR A 815 47.54 -16.43 18.78
N GLU A 816 48.03 -15.24 19.09
CA GLU A 816 47.67 -14.50 20.29
C GLU A 816 46.98 -13.18 19.92
N SER A 817 45.81 -12.98 20.52
CA SER A 817 44.99 -11.77 20.37
C SER A 817 45.23 -10.81 21.53
N VAL A 818 45.50 -9.55 21.21
CA VAL A 818 45.73 -8.48 22.19
C VAL A 818 44.70 -7.37 21.95
N VAL A 819 43.89 -7.07 22.98
CA VAL A 819 42.92 -5.97 22.97
C VAL A 819 43.30 -4.95 24.03
N LEU A 820 43.36 -3.68 23.62
CA LEU A 820 43.86 -2.57 24.41
C LEU A 820 42.88 -1.40 24.32
N ARG A 821 42.47 -0.87 25.49
CA ARG A 821 41.64 0.32 25.62
C ARG A 821 42.51 1.53 25.95
N TRP A 822 42.28 2.65 25.28
CA TRP A 822 42.79 3.96 25.66
C TRP A 822 41.67 4.83 26.22
N ALA A 823 41.75 5.16 27.50
CA ALA A 823 40.83 6.06 28.21
C ALA A 823 41.62 7.04 29.10
N GLY A 824 42.45 7.89 28.47
CA GLY A 824 43.44 8.73 29.18
C GLY A 824 44.71 7.98 29.63
N GLY A 825 44.72 6.65 29.47
CA GLY A 825 45.86 5.77 29.62
C GLY A 825 45.55 4.40 28.99
N TRP A 826 46.57 3.58 28.79
CA TRP A 826 46.39 2.22 28.25
C TRP A 826 45.96 1.24 29.34
N SER A 827 45.00 0.38 29.01
CA SER A 827 44.64 -0.82 29.77
C SER A 827 44.51 -2.03 28.84
N THR A 828 44.96 -3.19 29.31
CA THR A 828 44.73 -4.49 28.66
C THR A 828 43.35 -5.00 29.02
N VAL A 829 42.65 -5.54 28.04
CA VAL A 829 41.42 -6.30 28.26
C VAL A 829 41.71 -7.75 27.90
N ASP A 830 41.61 -8.62 28.90
CA ASP A 830 41.78 -10.07 28.71
C ASP A 830 40.71 -10.57 27.74
N VAL A 831 41.11 -11.41 26.79
CA VAL A 831 40.21 -12.05 25.82
C VAL A 831 40.20 -13.56 26.04
N PRO A 832 39.13 -14.28 25.64
CA PRO A 832 39.09 -15.74 25.77
C PRO A 832 40.31 -16.40 25.09
N ALA A 833 40.93 -17.38 25.75
CA ALA A 833 42.23 -17.94 25.37
C ALA A 833 42.28 -18.58 23.96
N ASP A 834 41.11 -18.90 23.39
CA ASP A 834 40.95 -19.51 22.06
C ASP A 834 40.29 -18.56 21.04
N ALA A 835 40.23 -17.24 21.31
CA ALA A 835 39.61 -16.25 20.44
C ALA A 835 40.63 -15.59 19.49
N GLU A 836 40.54 -15.87 18.19
CA GLU A 836 41.26 -15.11 17.16
C GLU A 836 40.52 -13.78 16.88
N VAL A 837 40.85 -12.71 17.59
CA VAL A 837 40.11 -11.43 17.52
C VAL A 837 40.40 -10.69 16.21
N ILE A 838 39.36 -10.53 15.39
CA ILE A 838 39.43 -9.87 14.07
C ILE A 838 38.89 -8.44 14.17
N ARG A 839 37.87 -8.20 15.01
CA ARG A 839 37.25 -6.89 15.24
C ARG A 839 36.85 -6.73 16.71
N VAL A 840 36.88 -5.48 17.16
CA VAL A 840 36.31 -5.03 18.43
C VAL A 840 35.36 -3.88 18.14
N ALA A 841 34.16 -3.93 18.68
CA ALA A 841 33.24 -2.79 18.74
C ALA A 841 32.95 -2.53 20.21
N ALA A 842 33.10 -1.28 20.64
CA ALA A 842 32.94 -0.88 22.03
C ALA A 842 32.26 0.48 22.08
N LEU A 843 31.53 0.72 23.16
CA LEU A 843 30.96 2.03 23.47
C LEU A 843 31.47 2.50 24.82
N ALA A 844 31.27 3.77 25.13
CA ALA A 844 31.38 4.26 26.50
C ALA A 844 30.52 3.39 27.45
N ASP A 845 30.98 3.26 28.69
CA ASP A 845 30.36 2.50 29.79
C ASP A 845 30.50 0.96 29.73
N ASP A 846 31.65 0.47 29.25
CA ASP A 846 32.13 -0.93 29.37
C ASP A 846 31.30 -2.02 28.64
N ASP A 847 30.34 -1.63 27.79
CA ASP A 847 29.63 -2.52 26.84
C ASP A 847 30.53 -2.81 25.61
N VAL A 848 31.19 -3.98 25.62
CA VAL A 848 32.22 -4.36 24.63
C VAL A 848 31.87 -5.66 23.91
N TRP A 849 31.96 -5.63 22.59
CA TRP A 849 31.81 -6.78 21.71
C TRP A 849 33.12 -7.11 21.01
N VAL A 850 33.48 -8.39 21.07
CA VAL A 850 34.64 -8.96 20.39
C VAL A 850 34.12 -9.96 19.36
N LEU A 851 34.48 -9.76 18.09
CA LEU A 851 34.32 -10.77 17.05
C LEU A 851 35.65 -11.45 16.82
N GLY A 852 35.63 -12.78 16.85
CA GLY A 852 36.77 -13.58 16.46
C GLY A 852 36.40 -14.89 15.82
N ALA A 853 37.42 -15.59 15.34
CA ALA A 853 37.30 -16.92 14.76
C ALA A 853 37.82 -17.99 15.72
N ARG A 854 37.29 -19.20 15.57
CA ARG A 854 37.82 -20.43 16.17
C ARG A 854 37.63 -21.55 15.16
N SER A 855 38.71 -22.01 14.54
CA SER A 855 38.74 -23.17 13.63
C SER A 855 37.56 -23.22 12.62
N SER A 856 37.45 -22.18 11.77
CA SER A 856 36.40 -21.96 10.74
C SER A 856 34.96 -21.59 11.21
N ALA A 857 34.72 -21.39 12.51
CA ALA A 857 33.49 -20.74 12.99
C ALA A 857 33.80 -19.33 13.51
N SER A 858 32.95 -18.34 13.21
CA SER A 858 33.00 -17.06 13.95
C SER A 858 32.17 -17.16 15.22
N LEU A 859 32.69 -16.51 16.27
CA LEU A 859 32.05 -16.38 17.57
C LEU A 859 31.92 -14.89 17.91
N ALA A 860 30.84 -14.54 18.61
CA ALA A 860 30.60 -13.19 19.10
C ALA A 860 30.54 -13.21 20.62
N TRP A 861 31.56 -12.64 21.25
CA TRP A 861 31.64 -12.51 22.70
C TRP A 861 31.21 -11.13 23.14
N HIS A 862 30.38 -11.10 24.17
CA HIS A 862 29.90 -9.90 24.83
C HIS A 862 30.52 -9.81 26.23
N TRP A 863 31.02 -8.62 26.57
CA TRP A 863 31.49 -8.28 27.91
C TRP A 863 30.52 -7.28 28.54
N ASP A 864 30.00 -7.64 29.71
CA ASP A 864 29.00 -6.87 30.47
C ASP A 864 29.59 -5.97 31.56
N GLY A 865 30.92 -5.82 31.58
CA GLY A 865 31.68 -5.18 32.66
C GLY A 865 32.23 -6.16 33.70
N ARG A 866 31.90 -7.47 33.65
CA ARG A 866 32.31 -8.47 34.67
C ARG A 866 32.77 -9.80 34.10
N GLU A 867 32.08 -10.34 33.09
CA GLU A 867 32.44 -11.63 32.50
C GLU A 867 32.20 -11.68 30.98
N TRP A 868 32.96 -12.54 30.30
CA TRP A 868 32.78 -12.79 28.86
C TRP A 868 31.70 -13.85 28.64
N THR A 869 30.65 -13.49 27.92
CA THR A 869 29.60 -14.41 27.48
C THR A 869 29.78 -14.73 26.00
N ASP A 870 29.83 -16.01 25.64
CA ASP A 870 29.67 -16.46 24.24
C ASP A 870 28.18 -16.36 23.87
N THR A 871 27.85 -15.50 22.91
CA THR A 871 26.46 -15.28 22.47
C THR A 871 26.07 -16.15 21.26
N THR A 872 27.02 -16.90 20.73
CA THR A 872 26.86 -17.78 19.55
C THR A 872 26.49 -19.21 19.93
N GLU A 873 26.82 -19.67 21.15
CA GLU A 873 26.39 -20.98 21.63
C GLU A 873 24.86 -21.04 21.87
N GLY A 874 24.18 -22.00 21.25
CA GLY A 874 22.73 -22.21 21.39
C GLY A 874 21.82 -21.25 20.61
N SER A 875 22.34 -20.17 20.00
CA SER A 875 21.55 -19.21 19.21
C SER A 875 21.23 -19.65 17.78
N GLY A 876 21.77 -20.80 17.33
CA GLY A 876 21.50 -21.37 16.01
C GLY A 876 22.31 -20.75 14.87
N LEU A 877 23.20 -19.80 15.18
CA LEU A 877 24.06 -19.11 14.22
C LEU A 877 25.03 -20.09 13.54
N ARG A 878 25.11 -20.01 12.21
CA ARG A 878 26.04 -20.75 11.35
C ARG A 878 26.59 -19.78 10.31
N GLY A 879 27.92 -19.73 10.16
CA GLY A 879 28.60 -18.81 9.22
C GLY A 879 29.63 -17.93 9.91
N ARG A 880 30.36 -17.12 9.13
CA ARG A 880 31.42 -16.24 9.63
C ARG A 880 30.89 -14.82 9.82
N LEU A 881 30.66 -14.40 11.07
CA LEU A 881 30.47 -12.99 11.43
C LEU A 881 31.74 -12.20 11.15
N ASN A 882 31.60 -11.13 10.38
CA ASN A 882 32.69 -10.27 9.90
C ASN A 882 32.58 -8.82 10.42
N SER A 883 31.42 -8.45 10.99
CA SER A 883 31.14 -7.10 11.49
C SER A 883 30.05 -7.08 12.55
N ILE A 884 30.17 -6.14 13.50
CA ILE A 884 29.19 -5.86 14.55
C ILE A 884 29.19 -4.36 14.85
N VAL A 885 28.00 -3.83 15.10
CA VAL A 885 27.71 -2.39 15.24
C VAL A 885 26.53 -2.19 16.19
N ARG A 886 26.38 -1.02 16.81
CA ARG A 886 25.14 -0.66 17.54
C ARG A 886 24.33 0.35 16.75
N ALA A 887 23.00 0.19 16.80
CA ALA A 887 22.04 1.16 16.29
C ALA A 887 20.86 1.27 17.27
N GLY A 888 20.55 2.48 17.72
CA GLY A 888 19.66 2.74 18.85
C GLY A 888 20.03 1.90 20.08
N ASP A 889 19.04 1.16 20.60
CA ASP A 889 19.17 0.29 21.77
C ASP A 889 19.44 -1.18 21.43
N ALA A 890 19.86 -1.48 20.19
CA ALA A 890 20.14 -2.85 19.75
C ALA A 890 21.52 -2.96 19.09
N TRP A 891 22.16 -4.12 19.29
CA TRP A 891 23.38 -4.49 18.56
C TRP A 891 22.99 -5.27 17.29
N TYR A 892 23.74 -5.07 16.22
CA TYR A 892 23.53 -5.72 14.93
C TYR A 892 24.83 -6.32 14.43
N ALA A 893 24.79 -7.55 13.94
CA ALA A 893 25.95 -8.23 13.38
C ALA A 893 25.63 -8.78 11.99
N ALA A 894 26.63 -8.82 11.12
CA ALA A 894 26.53 -9.47 9.82
C ALA A 894 27.64 -10.48 9.59
N GLY A 895 27.31 -11.52 8.82
CA GLY A 895 28.23 -12.58 8.48
C GLY A 895 27.74 -13.46 7.34
N GLY A 896 28.69 -14.03 6.60
CA GLY A 896 28.49 -14.89 5.44
C GLY A 896 29.68 -15.84 5.27
N GLY A 897 29.76 -16.52 4.14
CA GLY A 897 30.89 -17.40 3.78
C GLY A 897 30.67 -17.98 2.38
N ASP A 898 31.62 -18.78 1.88
CA ASP A 898 31.56 -19.36 0.53
C ASP A 898 30.21 -20.06 0.22
N GLY A 899 29.31 -19.33 -0.45
CA GLY A 899 27.98 -19.80 -0.83
C GLY A 899 26.84 -19.64 0.19
N ASP A 900 27.06 -19.08 1.39
CA ASP A 900 25.95 -18.63 2.27
C ASP A 900 25.71 -17.12 2.00
N PRO A 901 24.51 -16.70 1.56
CA PRO A 901 24.24 -15.35 1.05
C PRO A 901 24.52 -14.17 2.00
N GLY A 902 24.80 -14.42 3.27
CA GLY A 902 25.07 -13.38 4.26
C GLY A 902 23.80 -12.95 4.98
N ARG A 903 23.88 -12.82 6.31
CA ARG A 903 22.72 -12.60 7.19
C ARG A 903 22.89 -11.35 8.04
N LEU A 904 21.79 -10.64 8.27
CA LEU A 904 21.73 -9.55 9.23
C LEU A 904 21.01 -10.01 10.51
N LEU A 905 21.71 -9.91 11.62
CA LEU A 905 21.25 -10.36 12.93
C LEU A 905 21.05 -9.16 13.84
N ARG A 906 19.97 -9.16 14.62
CA ARG A 906 19.69 -8.19 15.68
C ARG A 906 19.79 -8.86 17.04
N TRP A 907 20.54 -8.26 17.95
CA TRP A 907 20.60 -8.64 19.36
C TRP A 907 19.71 -7.73 20.19
N THR A 908 18.69 -8.33 20.81
CA THR A 908 17.79 -7.66 21.76
C THR A 908 17.39 -8.64 22.86
N ALA A 909 17.29 -8.17 24.11
CA ALA A 909 16.84 -8.98 25.25
C ALA A 909 17.60 -10.32 25.42
N GLY A 910 18.93 -10.30 25.19
CA GLY A 910 19.81 -11.44 25.42
C GLY A 910 19.75 -12.55 24.36
N ARG A 911 19.23 -12.28 23.16
CA ARG A 911 19.15 -13.25 22.05
C ARG A 911 19.41 -12.59 20.70
N TRP A 912 20.05 -13.35 19.81
CA TRP A 912 20.12 -13.03 18.39
C TRP A 912 18.81 -13.45 17.71
N SER A 913 18.27 -12.55 16.89
CA SER A 913 17.17 -12.82 15.96
C SER A 913 17.58 -12.39 14.55
N GLU A 914 17.40 -13.27 13.56
CA GLU A 914 17.52 -12.92 12.15
C GLU A 914 16.39 -11.94 11.79
N LEU A 915 16.72 -10.81 11.14
CA LEU A 915 15.71 -9.85 10.70
C LEU A 915 14.98 -10.38 9.47
N ALA A 916 13.67 -10.14 9.38
CA ALA A 916 12.82 -10.65 8.31
C ALA A 916 12.94 -9.87 6.98
N ALA A 917 14.17 -9.69 6.47
CA ALA A 917 14.55 -9.40 5.07
C ALA A 917 16.07 -9.14 4.97
N PRO A 918 16.74 -9.47 3.86
CA PRO A 918 16.53 -10.56 2.90
C PRO A 918 17.53 -11.71 3.14
N ARG A 919 17.40 -12.82 2.39
CA ARG A 919 18.46 -13.85 2.31
C ARG A 919 19.59 -13.42 1.35
N SER A 920 20.17 -12.25 1.58
CA SER A 920 21.52 -11.83 1.18
C SER A 920 21.76 -10.38 1.56
N LEU A 921 22.94 -10.06 2.11
CA LEU A 921 23.49 -8.71 2.06
C LEU A 921 24.39 -8.64 0.82
N LEU A 922 23.90 -8.03 -0.26
CA LEU A 922 24.70 -7.74 -1.44
C LEU A 922 25.47 -6.44 -1.27
N LEU A 923 26.50 -6.27 -2.11
CA LEU A 923 27.40 -5.14 -2.05
C LEU A 923 26.66 -3.82 -2.33
N GLY A 924 26.51 -2.98 -1.31
CA GLY A 924 25.83 -1.68 -1.39
C GLY A 924 24.39 -1.67 -0.89
N ASP A 925 23.88 -2.78 -0.37
CA ASP A 925 22.54 -2.83 0.23
C ASP A 925 22.48 -2.00 1.53
N LEU A 926 21.66 -0.94 1.52
CA LEU A 926 21.35 -0.10 2.69
C LEU A 926 20.05 -0.55 3.36
N VAL A 927 20.17 -1.39 4.39
CA VAL A 927 19.04 -1.88 5.19
C VAL A 927 18.63 -0.84 6.22
N ARG A 928 17.39 -0.34 6.14
CA ARG A 928 16.81 0.52 7.18
C ARG A 928 16.48 -0.30 8.42
N LEU A 929 17.01 0.10 9.57
CA LEU A 929 16.75 -0.60 10.82
C LEU A 929 15.38 -0.21 11.42
N PRO A 930 14.51 -1.19 11.75
CA PRO A 930 13.18 -0.90 12.25
C PRO A 930 13.18 -0.09 13.55
N GLY A 931 12.52 1.07 13.52
CA GLY A 931 12.27 1.90 14.70
C GLY A 931 13.43 2.79 15.17
N THR A 932 14.64 2.69 14.60
CA THR A 932 15.79 3.53 15.02
C THR A 932 15.99 4.77 14.16
N GLY A 933 15.46 4.79 12.92
CA GLY A 933 15.77 5.85 11.94
C GLY A 933 17.20 5.79 11.39
N GLU A 934 17.92 4.69 11.66
CA GLU A 934 19.28 4.45 11.22
C GLU A 934 19.28 3.40 10.10
N PHE A 935 20.34 3.42 9.29
CA PHE A 935 20.53 2.46 8.21
C PHE A 935 21.83 1.69 8.44
N VAL A 936 21.94 0.54 7.77
CA VAL A 936 23.10 -0.35 7.83
C VAL A 936 23.47 -0.74 6.40
N ALA A 937 24.74 -0.55 6.01
CA ALA A 937 25.25 -0.99 4.71
C ALA A 937 26.06 -2.27 4.86
N GLY A 938 25.77 -3.27 4.02
CA GLY A 938 26.52 -4.52 3.93
C GLY A 938 27.60 -4.49 2.84
N GLY A 939 28.78 -5.03 3.16
CA GLY A 939 29.75 -5.51 2.18
C GLY A 939 29.40 -6.92 1.69
N ALA A 940 30.11 -7.40 0.65
CA ALA A 940 30.05 -8.81 0.24
C ALA A 940 30.50 -9.77 1.36
N ALA A 941 30.34 -11.08 1.16
CA ALA A 941 30.36 -12.11 2.20
C ALA A 941 31.53 -12.08 3.23
N ASP A 942 32.69 -11.47 2.93
CA ASP A 942 33.85 -11.34 3.82
C ASP A 942 34.08 -9.91 4.41
N ASP A 943 33.35 -8.89 3.95
CA ASP A 943 33.87 -7.51 3.89
C ASP A 943 33.27 -6.47 4.87
N GLY A 944 32.39 -6.89 5.78
CA GLY A 944 31.97 -6.08 6.93
C GLY A 944 30.71 -5.22 6.72
N MET A 945 30.45 -4.31 7.67
CA MET A 945 29.18 -3.57 7.80
C MET A 945 29.36 -2.25 8.55
N ALA A 946 28.59 -1.22 8.18
CA ALA A 946 28.61 0.12 8.79
C ALA A 946 27.20 0.63 9.17
N VAL A 947 27.10 1.56 10.12
CA VAL A 947 25.84 2.21 10.56
C VAL A 947 25.81 3.67 10.13
N PHE A 948 24.62 4.15 9.76
CA PHE A 948 24.36 5.47 9.23
C PHE A 948 23.23 6.12 10.03
N ARG A 949 23.42 7.36 10.48
CA ARG A 949 22.37 8.19 11.10
C ARG A 949 21.83 9.21 10.10
N GLY A 950 20.56 9.09 9.73
CA GLY A 950 19.89 10.07 8.89
C GLY A 950 18.63 9.52 8.25
N CYS A 951 17.64 10.39 8.00
CA CYS A 951 16.50 10.04 7.19
C CYS A 951 16.89 10.07 5.71
N LEU A 952 17.25 8.92 5.13
CA LEU A 952 17.21 8.75 3.68
C LEU A 952 15.72 8.79 3.23
N PRO A 953 15.37 9.57 2.19
CA PRO A 953 13.99 9.73 1.69
C PRO A 953 13.30 8.45 1.18
#